data_AF-A0A3Q7FQ03-F1
#
_entry.id   AF-A0A3Q7FQ03-F1
#
_cell.length_a   1.000
_cell.length_b   1.000
_cell.length_c   1.000
_cell.angle_alpha   90.00
_cell.angle_beta   90.00
_cell.angle_gamma   90.00
#
_symmetry.space_group_name_H-M   'P 1'
#
loop_
_entity.id
_entity.type
_entity.pdbx_description
1 polymer ?
#
loop_
_entity_poly.entity_id
_entity_poly.type
_entity_poly.pdbx_seq_one_letter_code
_entity_poly.pdbx_strand_id
1 'polypeptide(L)'
;MASPCTTYHPSPGSPENDSMILFSTSTSCSPAKESTITNSNSSSFDSSSPPQSSLDKTYELRIRNLSYTISPNGSIFSSLMKKSTKPKTTILKSVSFVAGCSGILAIVGPSGTGKSTLLRVISGRVSDKEFDPKSIYLNDHAVTTPAQLRNICGYVAQEDNLLPLLTVKETLMFSAKFRLRGMSSKEREERVESLMQELDLDHVANNFVGDEEKRGISGGERKRVSIGVDMIHDPSILLLDEPTSGLDSSSALQVIELLSSMAKTKQRSIVLSIHQPSYRILQYISNLLILSHGSVVHYGSLQSLEENITRMGYEIPIQLNPLEFAMETISVLENQEPHYKYQSCSYLRWEEAIIQDTANKEGIDQAKVGAVSNKHCSSLFEIAVLCSRFWKIIYRTKQLFLARTMQALVGGFGLGSVYIKMRNDEGAVAERLGLFAFSLSFLLSSTVEALPIYLQERRVIMKEASRGAYKISSYMIANTIIFLPFLFAVAILFAVPVYWIVGLNPSITAFVFFTFVVWVIVLMASSLVLFLSAISPDFISGNSLICTVLGAFFLFSGYFIPKECIPKYWIFMYYVSLYRYPLDALLTNEYWSLRHKCFTWNDENHSECLLTGNDVLKNRGLDKDTRWMNVGIMLAFFVFYRVISWIVLARKASKTTI
;
A
#
# COMPACT_ATOMS: atom_id res chain seq x y z
N MET A 1 12.36 -19.87 -65.17
CA MET A 1 11.61 -21.08 -65.55
C MET A 1 11.16 -21.75 -64.27
N ALA A 2 9.92 -22.10 -63.98
CA ALA A 2 8.59 -21.86 -64.52
C ALA A 2 7.71 -22.74 -63.60
N SER A 3 6.57 -22.22 -63.16
CA SER A 3 5.53 -22.97 -62.41
C SER A 3 5.03 -24.19 -63.20
N PRO A 4 4.11 -25.02 -62.66
CA PRO A 4 2.70 -24.66 -62.79
C PRO A 4 1.75 -25.08 -61.66
N CYS A 5 0.67 -24.30 -61.57
CA CYS A 5 -0.61 -24.60 -60.94
C CYS A 5 -1.50 -25.48 -61.84
N THR A 6 -2.47 -26.20 -61.25
CA THR A 6 -3.83 -26.46 -61.80
C THR A 6 -4.71 -26.98 -60.65
N THR A 7 -5.68 -26.20 -60.12
CA THR A 7 -7.09 -25.98 -60.55
C THR A 7 -8.03 -27.18 -60.40
N TYR A 8 -9.10 -27.03 -59.61
CA TYR A 8 -10.46 -27.42 -60.03
C TYR A 8 -11.52 -26.58 -59.29
N HIS A 9 -12.34 -25.89 -60.09
CA HIS A 9 -13.61 -25.22 -59.78
C HIS A 9 -14.75 -26.19 -60.18
N PRO A 10 -16.01 -26.05 -59.69
CA PRO A 10 -16.92 -25.04 -60.24
C PRO A 10 -17.94 -24.39 -59.27
N SER A 11 -18.19 -23.12 -59.57
CA SER A 11 -19.34 -22.23 -59.29
C SER A 11 -20.61 -22.69 -60.08
N PRO A 12 -21.78 -21.99 -60.13
CA PRO A 12 -22.09 -20.60 -59.75
C PRO A 12 -23.49 -20.32 -59.12
N GLY A 13 -23.70 -19.08 -58.68
CA GLY A 13 -25.05 -18.56 -58.39
C GLY A 13 -25.09 -17.27 -57.56
N SER A 14 -24.70 -16.13 -58.16
CA SER A 14 -25.08 -14.75 -57.79
C SER A 14 -26.42 -14.38 -58.49
N PRO A 15 -27.09 -13.21 -58.29
CA PRO A 15 -26.57 -11.94 -57.79
C PRO A 15 -27.49 -11.02 -56.92
N GLU A 16 -26.83 -10.03 -56.31
CA GLU A 16 -27.18 -8.59 -56.19
C GLU A 16 -28.26 -7.99 -55.22
N ASN A 17 -27.77 -6.91 -54.58
CA ASN A 17 -28.36 -5.61 -54.23
C ASN A 17 -28.98 -5.32 -52.84
N ASP A 18 -28.26 -4.41 -52.15
CA ASP A 18 -28.67 -3.15 -51.49
C ASP A 18 -29.86 -3.11 -50.53
N SER A 19 -29.62 -2.65 -49.29
CA SER A 19 -30.00 -1.27 -48.87
C SER A 19 -29.93 -1.05 -47.35
N MET A 20 -29.47 0.15 -46.98
CA MET A 20 -29.63 0.78 -45.66
C MET A 20 -31.11 0.90 -45.26
N ILE A 21 -31.43 0.73 -43.97
CA ILE A 21 -32.64 1.30 -43.38
C ILE A 21 -32.32 1.94 -42.02
N LEU A 22 -32.47 3.27 -42.00
CA LEU A 22 -32.65 4.14 -40.85
C LEU A 22 -33.93 3.78 -40.08
N PHE A 23 -33.90 3.85 -38.75
CA PHE A 23 -35.12 4.03 -37.96
C PHE A 23 -35.05 5.33 -37.16
N SER A 24 -35.79 6.30 -37.66
CA SER A 24 -36.29 7.47 -36.94
C SER A 24 -37.79 7.55 -37.21
N THR A 25 -38.60 7.59 -36.16
CA THR A 25 -39.97 8.13 -36.24
C THR A 25 -40.21 9.04 -35.04
N SER A 26 -40.66 10.25 -35.37
CA SER A 26 -41.09 11.33 -34.48
C SER A 26 -42.61 11.52 -34.56
N THR A 27 -43.15 12.31 -33.63
CA THR A 27 -44.51 12.92 -33.52
C THR A 27 -45.60 12.02 -32.90
N SER A 28 -46.41 12.46 -31.93
CA SER A 28 -47.15 13.73 -31.79
C SER A 28 -47.65 13.99 -30.34
N CYS A 29 -48.17 15.21 -30.11
CA CYS A 29 -48.48 15.87 -28.83
C CYS A 29 -49.91 15.68 -28.26
N SER A 30 -50.03 15.86 -26.92
CA SER A 30 -51.11 16.53 -26.13
C SER A 30 -52.47 15.82 -25.86
N PRO A 31 -53.28 16.24 -24.84
CA PRO A 31 -53.00 16.87 -23.52
C PRO A 31 -53.87 16.35 -22.32
N ALA A 32 -53.54 16.88 -21.12
CA ALA A 32 -54.40 17.18 -19.95
C ALA A 32 -54.92 16.05 -19.01
N LYS A 33 -54.65 16.23 -17.70
CA LYS A 33 -55.69 16.35 -16.65
C LYS A 33 -55.11 16.86 -15.32
N GLU A 34 -55.64 18.01 -14.90
CA GLU A 34 -55.64 18.51 -13.53
C GLU A 34 -56.43 17.57 -12.61
N SER A 35 -56.01 17.44 -11.35
CA SER A 35 -56.96 17.25 -10.24
C SER A 35 -56.38 17.81 -8.94
N THR A 36 -57.05 18.85 -8.48
CA THR A 36 -57.03 19.47 -7.15
C THR A 36 -57.75 18.58 -6.12
N ILE A 37 -57.63 18.91 -4.82
CA ILE A 37 -58.38 18.43 -3.61
C ILE A 37 -57.52 17.49 -2.72
N THR A 38 -57.28 17.66 -1.40
CA THR A 38 -57.63 18.65 -0.34
C THR A 38 -56.76 18.36 0.89
N ASN A 39 -56.56 19.38 1.73
CA ASN A 39 -56.00 19.33 3.09
C ASN A 39 -56.59 18.24 4.01
N SER A 40 -55.73 17.62 4.83
CA SER A 40 -56.06 17.36 6.26
C SER A 40 -54.82 17.16 7.14
N ASN A 41 -54.68 18.10 8.10
CA ASN A 41 -54.30 17.95 9.51
C ASN A 41 -53.04 17.16 9.95
N SER A 42 -52.04 17.95 10.34
CA SER A 42 -51.37 17.98 11.66
C SER A 42 -50.93 16.67 12.33
N SER A 43 -49.62 16.50 12.46
CA SER A 43 -49.01 16.21 13.77
C SER A 43 -47.57 16.75 13.82
N SER A 44 -47.35 17.57 14.83
CA SER A 44 -46.09 18.21 15.21
C SER A 44 -45.06 17.19 15.68
N PHE A 45 -43.90 17.17 15.04
CA PHE A 45 -42.67 16.65 15.63
C PHE A 45 -41.54 17.66 15.38
N ASP A 46 -40.97 18.15 16.48
CA ASP A 46 -39.85 19.07 16.52
C ASP A 46 -38.68 18.59 15.66
N SER A 47 -38.47 19.26 14.52
CA SER A 47 -37.25 19.11 13.74
C SER A 47 -36.19 20.02 14.33
N SER A 48 -35.33 19.42 15.16
CA SER A 48 -34.03 20.00 15.47
C SER A 48 -33.28 20.22 14.15
N SER A 49 -32.99 21.48 13.85
CA SER A 49 -32.18 21.91 12.71
C SER A 49 -30.86 21.13 12.64
N PRO A 50 -30.42 20.68 11.45
CA PRO A 50 -29.10 20.07 11.30
C PRO A 50 -28.01 21.07 11.69
N PRO A 51 -26.89 20.61 12.27
CA PRO A 51 -25.82 21.50 12.69
C PRO A 51 -25.28 22.27 11.49
N GLN A 52 -25.18 23.59 11.64
CA GLN A 52 -24.67 24.51 10.62
C GLN A 52 -23.34 24.00 10.06
N SER A 53 -23.36 23.61 8.79
CA SER A 53 -22.17 23.35 7.99
C SER A 53 -21.28 24.59 8.01
N SER A 54 -20.01 24.41 8.36
CA SER A 54 -18.97 25.42 8.29
C SER A 54 -18.99 26.14 6.94
N LEU A 55 -18.98 27.48 6.96
CA LEU A 55 -18.93 28.36 5.79
C LEU A 55 -18.10 27.77 4.63
N ASP A 56 -18.71 27.68 3.45
CA ASP A 56 -18.10 27.29 2.17
C ASP A 56 -16.94 28.23 1.84
N LYS A 57 -15.73 27.87 2.27
CA LYS A 57 -14.50 28.53 1.86
C LYS A 57 -14.13 27.97 0.49
N THR A 58 -14.38 28.74 -0.54
CA THR A 58 -13.80 28.52 -1.86
C THR A 58 -12.28 28.75 -1.78
N TYR A 59 -11.49 27.82 -2.30
CA TYR A 59 -10.03 27.93 -2.34
C TYR A 59 -9.54 27.97 -3.79
N GLU A 60 -8.97 29.09 -4.19
CA GLU A 60 -8.18 29.25 -5.40
C GLU A 60 -6.73 28.90 -5.11
N LEU A 61 -6.18 27.94 -5.86
CA LEU A 61 -4.77 27.57 -5.79
C LEU A 61 -4.01 28.28 -6.90
N ARG A 62 -3.10 29.17 -6.52
CA ARG A 62 -2.30 29.97 -7.44
C ARG A 62 -0.83 29.58 -7.31
N ILE A 63 -0.22 29.26 -8.44
CA ILE A 63 1.19 28.85 -8.53
C ILE A 63 1.95 29.90 -9.31
N ARG A 64 3.08 30.35 -8.76
CA ARG A 64 3.94 31.38 -9.35
C ARG A 64 5.39 30.89 -9.39
N ASN A 65 5.96 30.81 -10.59
CA ASN A 65 7.37 30.51 -10.87
C ASN A 65 7.92 29.29 -10.13
N LEU A 66 7.09 28.24 -9.99
CA LEU A 66 7.48 27.03 -9.29
C LEU A 66 8.58 26.30 -10.05
N SER A 67 9.74 26.15 -9.40
CA SER A 67 10.87 25.38 -9.91
C SER A 67 11.20 24.25 -8.95
N TYR A 68 11.46 23.06 -9.49
CA TYR A 68 11.75 21.88 -8.68
C TYR A 68 12.93 21.11 -9.24
N THR A 69 13.91 20.83 -8.38
CA THR A 69 15.16 20.16 -8.75
C THR A 69 15.39 18.96 -7.84
N ILE A 70 15.49 17.78 -8.44
CA ILE A 70 15.83 16.57 -7.67
C ILE A 70 17.34 16.52 -7.49
N SER A 71 17.75 16.44 -6.23
CA SER A 71 19.11 16.05 -5.88
C SER A 71 19.14 14.52 -5.75
N PRO A 72 19.92 13.80 -6.57
CA PRO A 72 20.01 12.36 -6.44
C PRO A 72 20.58 12.02 -5.06
N ASN A 73 19.76 11.41 -4.20
CA ASN A 73 20.21 10.92 -2.91
C ASN A 73 21.30 9.87 -3.12
N GLY A 74 22.52 10.17 -2.66
CA GLY A 74 23.61 9.21 -2.64
C GLY A 74 23.16 7.94 -1.91
N SER A 75 23.28 6.79 -2.56
CA SER A 75 23.20 5.52 -1.86
C SER A 75 24.28 5.52 -0.78
N ILE A 76 23.99 4.97 0.41
CA ILE A 76 25.01 4.78 1.46
C ILE A 76 26.21 4.02 0.86
N PHE A 77 25.95 3.11 -0.08
CA PHE A 77 26.97 2.35 -0.82
C PHE A 77 27.79 3.21 -1.81
N SER A 78 27.21 4.28 -2.38
CA SER A 78 27.93 5.23 -3.24
C SER A 78 28.71 6.28 -2.46
N SER A 79 28.56 6.36 -1.13
CA SER A 79 29.47 7.13 -0.28
C SER A 79 30.77 6.38 0.03
N LEU A 80 30.70 5.04 0.06
CA LEU A 80 31.84 4.16 0.33
C LEU A 80 32.74 3.97 -0.90
N MET A 81 32.13 3.93 -2.10
CA MET A 81 32.85 4.02 -3.36
C MET A 81 32.72 5.45 -3.87
N LYS A 82 33.81 6.23 -3.93
CA LYS A 82 33.89 7.59 -4.54
C LYS A 82 33.44 7.58 -6.01
N LYS A 83 32.16 7.37 -6.29
CA LYS A 83 31.56 7.45 -7.62
C LYS A 83 30.84 8.78 -7.74
N SER A 84 31.17 9.48 -8.82
CA SER A 84 30.66 10.79 -9.26
C SER A 84 29.23 11.05 -8.80
N THR A 85 29.04 12.14 -8.05
CA THR A 85 27.72 12.69 -7.73
C THR A 85 27.00 13.00 -9.04
N LYS A 86 25.91 12.27 -9.31
CA LYS A 86 25.05 12.57 -10.47
C LYS A 86 24.64 14.06 -10.42
N PRO A 87 24.66 14.77 -11.56
CA PRO A 87 24.28 16.18 -11.61
C PRO A 87 22.83 16.37 -11.12
N LYS A 88 22.56 17.50 -10.47
CA LYS A 88 21.20 17.90 -10.10
C LYS A 88 20.37 18.06 -11.36
N THR A 89 19.19 17.45 -11.40
CA THR A 89 18.28 17.53 -12.56
C THR A 89 17.08 18.37 -12.19
N THR A 90 16.94 19.53 -12.84
CA THR A 90 15.75 20.37 -12.71
C THR A 90 14.60 19.75 -13.51
N ILE A 91 13.53 19.39 -12.81
CA ILE A 91 12.35 18.74 -13.40
C ILE A 91 11.29 19.77 -13.78
N LEU A 92 11.06 20.76 -12.92
CA LEU A 92 10.09 21.83 -13.19
C LEU A 92 10.84 23.16 -13.30
N LYS A 93 10.49 23.96 -14.31
CA LYS A 93 11.16 25.21 -14.68
C LYS A 93 10.11 26.33 -14.71
N SER A 94 10.05 27.10 -13.62
CA SER A 94 9.21 28.30 -13.49
C SER A 94 7.75 28.10 -13.92
N VAL A 95 7.09 27.06 -13.40
CA VAL A 95 5.69 26.75 -13.71
C VAL A 95 4.77 27.74 -12.99
N SER A 96 3.85 28.37 -13.74
CA SER A 96 2.84 29.31 -13.21
C SER A 96 1.46 28.99 -13.77
N PHE A 97 0.45 28.91 -12.91
CA PHE A 97 -0.95 28.73 -13.31
C PHE A 97 -1.91 29.01 -12.13
N VAL A 98 -3.21 29.11 -12.43
CA VAL A 98 -4.27 29.20 -11.42
C VAL A 98 -5.23 28.02 -11.58
N ALA A 99 -5.50 27.33 -10.48
CA ALA A 99 -6.59 26.37 -10.37
C ALA A 99 -7.76 27.07 -9.67
N GLY A 100 -8.75 27.46 -10.48
CA GLY A 100 -9.96 28.13 -10.01
C GLY A 100 -10.91 27.20 -9.25
N CYS A 101 -11.95 27.80 -8.68
CA CYS A 101 -13.01 27.07 -7.99
C CYS A 101 -14.01 26.47 -8.98
N SER A 102 -14.68 25.39 -8.57
CA SER A 102 -15.83 24.80 -9.29
C SER A 102 -15.56 24.31 -10.71
N GLY A 103 -14.30 24.01 -11.04
CA GLY A 103 -13.87 23.55 -12.36
C GLY A 103 -12.76 22.50 -12.30
N ILE A 104 -12.51 21.88 -13.44
CA ILE A 104 -11.43 20.89 -13.61
C ILE A 104 -10.29 21.53 -14.39
N LEU A 105 -9.09 21.55 -13.78
CA LEU A 105 -7.83 21.84 -14.46
C LEU A 105 -7.15 20.52 -14.82
N ALA A 106 -6.96 20.26 -16.11
CA ALA A 106 -6.25 19.08 -16.58
C ALA A 106 -4.81 19.42 -16.96
N ILE A 107 -3.86 18.72 -16.36
CA ILE A 107 -2.43 18.78 -16.66
C ILE A 107 -2.14 17.72 -17.71
N VAL A 108 -1.73 18.15 -18.90
CA VAL A 108 -1.49 17.29 -20.05
C VAL A 108 -0.04 17.46 -20.51
N GLY A 109 0.55 16.39 -21.02
CA GLY A 109 1.90 16.45 -21.57
C GLY A 109 2.49 15.05 -21.76
N PRO A 110 3.56 14.91 -22.56
CA PRO A 110 4.24 13.65 -22.78
C PRO A 110 4.67 12.96 -21.49
N SER A 111 4.97 11.67 -21.59
CA SER A 111 5.56 10.93 -20.46
C SER A 111 6.91 11.54 -20.05
N GLY A 112 7.14 11.69 -18.75
CA GLY A 112 8.38 12.25 -18.21
C GLY A 112 8.47 13.78 -18.13
N THR A 113 7.43 14.53 -18.47
CA THR A 113 7.44 16.02 -18.43
C THR A 113 7.29 16.63 -17.03
N GLY A 114 7.10 15.81 -16.00
CA GLY A 114 6.98 16.27 -14.61
C GLY A 114 5.56 16.44 -14.08
N LYS A 115 4.51 15.96 -14.77
CA LYS A 115 3.10 16.03 -14.33
C LYS A 115 2.89 15.52 -12.90
N SER A 116 3.27 14.28 -12.63
CA SER A 116 3.16 13.66 -11.31
C SER A 116 4.04 14.35 -10.27
N THR A 117 5.21 14.85 -10.68
CA THR A 117 6.11 15.64 -9.82
C THR A 117 5.45 16.95 -9.41
N LEU A 118 4.83 17.67 -10.34
CA LEU A 118 4.09 18.90 -10.07
C LEU A 118 2.95 18.62 -9.08
N LEU A 119 2.11 17.60 -9.33
CA LEU A 119 1.04 17.23 -8.40
C LEU A 119 1.55 16.89 -6.99
N ARG A 120 2.70 16.21 -6.87
CA ARG A 120 3.31 15.91 -5.57
C ARG A 120 3.74 17.18 -4.83
N VAL A 121 4.44 18.09 -5.51
CA VAL A 121 4.91 19.36 -4.94
C VAL A 121 3.74 20.19 -4.41
N ILE A 122 2.71 20.38 -5.24
CA ILE A 122 1.55 21.22 -4.90
C ILE A 122 0.62 20.57 -3.87
N SER A 123 0.76 19.26 -3.64
CA SER A 123 0.07 18.53 -2.58
C SER A 123 0.83 18.52 -1.25
N GLY A 124 2.00 19.16 -1.17
CA GLY A 124 2.87 19.15 0.01
C GLY A 124 3.53 17.80 0.30
N ARG A 125 3.75 16.97 -0.74
CA ARG A 125 4.46 15.68 -0.67
C ARG A 125 5.90 15.82 -1.15
N VAL A 126 6.59 16.77 -0.55
CA VAL A 126 8.01 17.06 -0.74
C VAL A 126 8.65 17.33 0.61
N SER A 127 9.97 17.20 0.69
CA SER A 127 10.69 17.55 1.91
C SER A 127 10.60 19.06 2.18
N ASP A 128 10.63 19.46 3.46
CA ASP A 128 10.61 20.88 3.82
C ASP A 128 11.79 21.68 3.21
N LYS A 129 12.89 21.00 2.86
CA LYS A 129 14.06 21.60 2.21
C LYS A 129 13.86 21.89 0.72
N GLU A 130 12.99 21.14 0.07
CA GLU A 130 12.71 21.25 -1.37
C GLU A 130 11.44 22.06 -1.65
N PHE A 131 10.71 22.45 -0.60
CA PHE A 131 9.51 23.26 -0.69
C PHE A 131 9.88 24.75 -0.83
N ASP A 132 9.37 25.41 -1.86
CA ASP A 132 9.51 26.85 -2.05
C ASP A 132 8.24 27.59 -1.57
N PRO A 133 8.24 28.21 -0.38
CA PRO A 133 7.07 28.90 0.16
C PRO A 133 6.65 30.15 -0.65
N LYS A 134 7.49 30.63 -1.58
CA LYS A 134 7.15 31.78 -2.43
C LYS A 134 6.37 31.41 -3.69
N SER A 135 6.22 30.11 -3.96
CA SER A 135 5.70 29.61 -5.23
C SER A 135 4.23 29.20 -5.20
N ILE A 136 3.65 28.95 -4.02
CA ILE A 136 2.30 28.42 -3.86
C ILE A 136 1.48 29.34 -2.96
N TYR A 137 0.32 29.77 -3.46
CA TYR A 137 -0.62 30.66 -2.79
C TYR A 137 -2.01 30.02 -2.76
N LEU A 138 -2.71 30.19 -1.64
CA LEU A 138 -4.12 29.82 -1.45
C LEU A 138 -4.91 31.08 -1.13
N ASN A 139 -5.87 31.47 -1.99
CA ASN A 139 -6.62 32.72 -1.85
C ASN A 139 -5.70 33.93 -1.57
N ASP A 140 -4.63 34.06 -2.35
CA ASP A 140 -3.59 35.10 -2.22
C ASP A 140 -2.71 35.06 -0.95
N HIS A 141 -2.93 34.08 -0.07
CA HIS A 141 -2.04 33.83 1.06
C HIS A 141 -0.94 32.82 0.70
N ALA A 142 0.32 33.20 0.91
CA ALA A 142 1.46 32.32 0.67
C ALA A 142 1.42 31.10 1.61
N VAL A 143 1.61 29.91 1.04
CA VAL A 143 1.68 28.68 1.81
C VAL A 143 3.09 28.50 2.33
N THR A 144 3.21 28.39 3.65
CA THR A 144 4.53 28.42 4.32
C THR A 144 5.09 27.03 4.55
N THR A 145 4.24 26.00 4.66
CA THR A 145 4.67 24.64 4.97
C THR A 145 3.96 23.58 4.12
N PRO A 146 4.64 22.49 3.74
CA PRO A 146 4.01 21.33 3.10
C PRO A 146 2.85 20.73 3.91
N ALA A 147 2.91 20.83 5.24
CA ALA A 147 1.87 20.33 6.13
C ALA A 147 0.52 21.03 5.94
N GLN A 148 0.53 22.34 5.65
CA GLN A 148 -0.70 23.08 5.33
C GLN A 148 -1.36 22.52 4.07
N LEU A 149 -0.59 22.24 3.01
CA LEU A 149 -1.11 21.65 1.77
C LEU A 149 -1.68 20.26 2.01
N ARG A 150 -1.02 19.41 2.80
CA ARG A 150 -1.52 18.05 3.08
C ARG A 150 -2.86 18.02 3.82
N ASN A 151 -3.21 19.09 4.54
CA ASN A 151 -4.48 19.21 5.26
C ASN A 151 -5.61 19.78 4.39
N ILE A 152 -5.27 20.61 3.40
CA ILE A 152 -6.25 21.30 2.53
C ILE A 152 -6.49 20.49 1.25
N CYS A 153 -5.44 19.82 0.75
CA CYS A 153 -5.45 19.09 -0.51
C CYS A 153 -5.61 17.58 -0.29
N GLY A 154 -6.62 16.98 -0.93
CA GLY A 154 -6.66 15.54 -1.19
C GLY A 154 -5.73 15.18 -2.34
N TYR A 155 -5.02 14.05 -2.26
CA TYR A 155 -4.20 13.57 -3.37
C TYR A 155 -4.42 12.08 -3.62
N VAL A 156 -4.96 11.79 -4.79
CA VAL A 156 -5.20 10.46 -5.31
C VAL A 156 -4.00 10.07 -6.17
N ALA A 157 -3.25 9.06 -5.74
CA ALA A 157 -2.12 8.55 -6.50
C ALA A 157 -2.59 7.73 -7.70
N GLN A 158 -1.69 7.53 -8.68
CA GLN A 158 -1.94 6.72 -9.88
C GLN A 158 -2.35 5.28 -9.52
N GLU A 159 -1.62 4.64 -8.60
CA GLU A 159 -1.92 3.28 -8.15
C GLU A 159 -2.98 3.21 -7.03
N ASP A 160 -3.97 2.36 -7.25
CA ASP A 160 -5.06 2.07 -6.31
C ASP A 160 -4.65 0.97 -5.32
N ASN A 161 -3.63 1.26 -4.51
CA ASN A 161 -3.16 0.38 -3.44
C ASN A 161 -4.21 0.31 -2.29
N LEU A 162 -5.20 -0.58 -2.43
CA LEU A 162 -6.26 -0.87 -1.46
C LEU A 162 -6.13 -2.31 -0.93
N LEU A 163 -6.81 -2.61 0.18
CA LEU A 163 -6.82 -3.96 0.76
C LEU A 163 -7.93 -4.79 0.10
N PRO A 164 -7.60 -5.87 -0.65
CA PRO A 164 -8.57 -6.57 -1.50
C PRO A 164 -9.66 -7.31 -0.71
N LEU A 165 -9.37 -7.72 0.53
CA LEU A 165 -10.25 -8.53 1.37
C LEU A 165 -11.19 -7.70 2.26
N LEU A 166 -11.15 -6.38 2.14
CA LEU A 166 -12.09 -5.48 2.79
C LEU A 166 -13.22 -5.12 1.83
N THR A 167 -14.40 -4.83 2.38
CA THR A 167 -15.50 -4.29 1.58
C THR A 167 -15.29 -2.80 1.29
N VAL A 168 -16.07 -2.26 0.36
CA VAL A 168 -16.06 -0.82 0.06
C VAL A 168 -16.38 0.01 1.31
N LYS A 169 -17.50 -0.28 2.01
CA LYS A 169 -17.90 0.42 3.24
C LYS A 169 -16.84 0.28 4.33
N GLU A 170 -16.23 -0.90 4.49
CA GLU A 170 -15.17 -1.10 5.47
C GLU A 170 -13.91 -0.29 5.17
N THR A 171 -13.49 -0.24 3.90
CA THR A 171 -12.31 0.50 3.47
C THR A 171 -12.46 1.99 3.76
N LEU A 172 -13.63 2.57 3.42
CA LEU A 172 -13.94 3.96 3.72
C LEU A 172 -14.07 4.21 5.23
N MET A 173 -14.69 3.30 5.97
CA MET A 173 -14.82 3.38 7.43
C MET A 173 -13.46 3.34 8.13
N PHE A 174 -12.50 2.53 7.68
CA PHE A 174 -11.15 2.53 8.22
C PHE A 174 -10.44 3.87 7.93
N SER A 175 -10.58 4.41 6.72
CA SER A 175 -10.05 5.74 6.39
C SER A 175 -10.67 6.82 7.30
N ALA A 176 -11.99 6.78 7.50
CA ALA A 176 -12.72 7.69 8.37
C ALA A 176 -12.23 7.61 9.84
N LYS A 177 -12.02 6.41 10.39
CA LYS A 177 -11.51 6.24 11.76
C LYS A 177 -10.14 6.90 11.98
N PHE A 178 -9.28 6.95 10.96
CA PHE A 178 -7.96 7.58 11.06
C PHE A 178 -7.96 9.06 10.70
N ARG A 179 -8.82 9.51 9.78
CA ARG A 179 -8.84 10.90 9.28
C ARG A 179 -9.85 11.80 9.99
N LEU A 180 -10.97 11.25 10.47
CA LEU A 180 -12.07 11.97 11.13
C LEU A 180 -12.11 11.72 12.64
N ARG A 181 -10.95 11.83 13.29
CA ARG A 181 -10.77 11.45 14.70
C ARG A 181 -11.62 12.28 15.68
N GLY A 182 -11.98 13.51 15.31
CA GLY A 182 -12.81 14.40 16.13
C GLY A 182 -14.31 14.07 16.13
N MET A 183 -14.76 13.24 15.18
CA MET A 183 -16.18 12.87 15.04
C MET A 183 -16.54 11.64 15.86
N SER A 184 -17.79 11.54 16.28
CA SER A 184 -18.36 10.35 16.94
C SER A 184 -18.43 9.17 15.97
N SER A 185 -18.63 7.95 16.47
CA SER A 185 -18.76 6.78 15.59
C SER A 185 -19.95 6.88 14.64
N LYS A 186 -21.03 7.53 15.08
CA LYS A 186 -22.25 7.72 14.28
C LYS A 186 -22.03 8.75 13.18
N GLU A 187 -21.45 9.90 13.51
CA GLU A 187 -21.09 10.93 12.53
C GLU A 187 -20.13 10.42 11.45
N ARG A 188 -19.17 9.55 11.84
CA ARG A 188 -18.27 8.90 10.87
C ARG A 188 -19.02 7.98 9.91
N GLU A 189 -20.02 7.25 10.41
CA GLU A 189 -20.84 6.37 9.57
C GLU A 189 -21.72 7.18 8.61
N GLU A 190 -22.39 8.21 9.11
CA GLU A 190 -23.17 9.15 8.30
C GLU A 190 -22.30 9.81 7.20
N ARG A 191 -21.07 10.21 7.55
CA ARG A 191 -20.10 10.78 6.58
C ARG A 191 -19.68 9.77 5.52
N VAL A 192 -19.46 8.50 5.89
CA VAL A 192 -19.11 7.43 4.96
C VAL A 192 -20.28 7.12 4.03
N GLU A 193 -21.50 7.06 4.54
CA GLU A 193 -22.72 6.81 3.75
C GLU A 193 -22.98 7.95 2.76
N SER A 194 -22.90 9.19 3.22
CA SER A 194 -22.97 10.36 2.33
C SER A 194 -21.89 10.34 1.25
N LEU A 195 -20.65 9.91 1.57
CA LEU A 195 -19.59 9.82 0.57
C LEU A 195 -19.82 8.68 -0.44
N MET A 196 -20.37 7.53 -0.01
CA MET A 196 -20.68 6.43 -0.93
C MET A 196 -21.77 6.82 -1.92
N GLN A 197 -22.77 7.59 -1.47
CA GLN A 197 -23.77 8.21 -2.33
C GLN A 197 -23.14 9.20 -3.32
N GLU A 198 -22.28 10.10 -2.83
CA GLU A 198 -21.57 11.07 -3.68
C GLU A 198 -20.74 10.38 -4.77
N LEU A 199 -20.19 9.18 -4.50
CA LEU A 199 -19.33 8.43 -5.43
C LEU A 199 -20.06 7.37 -6.25
N ASP A 200 -21.39 7.24 -6.11
CA ASP A 200 -22.19 6.19 -6.74
C ASP A 200 -21.61 4.78 -6.47
N LEU A 201 -21.51 4.45 -5.18
CA LEU A 201 -20.94 3.18 -4.67
C LEU A 201 -21.88 2.40 -3.74
N ASP A 202 -23.11 2.86 -3.52
CA ASP A 202 -24.04 2.22 -2.59
C ASP A 202 -24.40 0.78 -3.00
N HIS A 203 -24.55 0.52 -4.30
CA HIS A 203 -24.86 -0.80 -4.84
C HIS A 203 -23.73 -1.83 -4.61
N VAL A 204 -22.48 -1.36 -4.39
CA VAL A 204 -21.31 -2.20 -4.12
C VAL A 204 -20.75 -2.04 -2.70
N ALA A 205 -21.46 -1.36 -1.79
CA ALA A 205 -20.97 -1.04 -0.45
C ALA A 205 -20.46 -2.26 0.35
N ASN A 206 -21.12 -3.41 0.20
CA ASN A 206 -20.78 -4.66 0.89
C ASN A 206 -19.94 -5.64 0.06
N ASN A 207 -19.60 -5.29 -1.18
CA ASN A 207 -18.74 -6.12 -2.03
C ASN A 207 -17.27 -5.93 -1.67
N PHE A 208 -16.47 -6.99 -1.85
CA PHE A 208 -15.02 -6.91 -1.67
C PHE A 208 -14.39 -6.03 -2.75
N VAL A 209 -13.40 -5.22 -2.35
CA VAL A 209 -12.64 -4.40 -3.30
C VAL A 209 -11.92 -5.28 -4.32
N GLY A 210 -11.35 -6.40 -3.90
CA GLY A 210 -10.61 -7.32 -4.76
C GLY A 210 -9.30 -6.73 -5.30
N ASP A 211 -8.61 -7.56 -6.08
CA ASP A 211 -7.38 -7.23 -6.81
C ASP A 211 -7.34 -8.02 -8.14
N GLU A 212 -6.18 -8.11 -8.78
CA GLU A 212 -6.03 -8.86 -10.03
C GLU A 212 -6.20 -10.37 -9.84
N GLU A 213 -5.91 -10.90 -8.65
CA GLU A 213 -6.00 -12.32 -8.33
C GLU A 213 -7.40 -12.71 -7.80
N LYS A 214 -8.03 -11.81 -7.04
CA LYS A 214 -9.33 -12.01 -6.42
C LYS A 214 -10.35 -11.07 -7.02
N ARG A 215 -11.33 -11.66 -7.71
CA ARG A 215 -12.49 -10.95 -8.24
C ARG A 215 -13.14 -10.08 -7.14
N GLY A 216 -13.30 -8.79 -7.44
CA GLY A 216 -14.00 -7.82 -6.60
C GLY A 216 -14.88 -6.92 -7.46
N ILE A 217 -14.91 -5.64 -7.09
CA ILE A 217 -15.58 -4.58 -7.86
C ILE A 217 -14.86 -4.28 -9.18
N SER A 218 -15.52 -3.56 -10.09
CA SER A 218 -14.94 -3.15 -11.38
C SER A 218 -13.77 -2.19 -11.19
N GLY A 219 -12.94 -2.03 -12.24
CA GLY A 219 -11.81 -1.10 -12.23
C GLY A 219 -12.24 0.35 -11.98
N GLY A 220 -13.33 0.79 -12.61
CA GLY A 220 -13.91 2.12 -12.43
C GLY A 220 -14.41 2.35 -10.99
N GLU A 221 -15.16 1.38 -10.44
CA GLU A 221 -15.62 1.44 -9.04
C GLU A 221 -14.43 1.46 -8.07
N ARG A 222 -13.40 0.63 -8.30
CA ARG A 222 -12.18 0.63 -7.48
C ARG A 222 -11.47 1.98 -7.51
N LYS A 223 -11.46 2.65 -8.67
CA LYS A 223 -10.92 4.02 -8.79
C LYS A 223 -11.73 5.00 -7.96
N ARG A 224 -13.07 4.93 -8.00
CA ARG A 224 -13.96 5.75 -7.17
C ARG A 224 -13.75 5.50 -5.67
N VAL A 225 -13.53 4.25 -5.25
CA VAL A 225 -13.15 3.93 -3.85
C VAL A 225 -11.82 4.57 -3.47
N SER A 226 -10.81 4.49 -4.35
CA SER A 226 -9.49 5.13 -4.15
C SER A 226 -9.62 6.64 -3.96
N ILE A 227 -10.44 7.29 -4.79
CA ILE A 227 -10.81 8.70 -4.66
C ILE A 227 -11.50 8.96 -3.31
N GLY A 228 -12.48 8.13 -2.92
CA GLY A 228 -13.21 8.25 -1.66
C GLY A 228 -12.34 8.14 -0.42
N VAL A 229 -11.36 7.24 -0.41
CA VAL A 229 -10.38 7.14 0.70
C VAL A 229 -9.67 8.48 0.92
N ASP A 230 -9.36 9.19 -0.16
CA ASP A 230 -8.72 10.49 -0.09
C ASP A 230 -9.69 11.65 0.17
N MET A 231 -10.96 11.52 -0.20
CA MET A 231 -11.99 12.53 0.00
C MET A 231 -12.72 12.46 1.35
N ILE A 232 -12.49 11.44 2.17
CA ILE A 232 -13.23 11.24 3.42
C ILE A 232 -13.19 12.43 4.39
N HIS A 233 -12.10 13.20 4.37
CA HIS A 233 -11.90 14.39 5.19
C HIS A 233 -12.42 15.69 4.56
N ASP A 234 -13.11 15.57 3.42
CA ASP A 234 -13.72 16.66 2.66
C ASP A 234 -12.72 17.77 2.25
N PRO A 235 -11.68 17.44 1.46
CA PRO A 235 -10.70 18.44 1.04
C PRO A 235 -11.31 19.44 0.06
N SER A 236 -10.95 20.72 0.20
CA SER A 236 -11.40 21.78 -0.70
C SER A 236 -10.74 21.72 -2.08
N ILE A 237 -9.52 21.17 -2.14
CA ILE A 237 -8.76 20.97 -3.37
C ILE A 237 -8.49 19.47 -3.53
N LEU A 238 -8.86 18.91 -4.68
CA LEU A 238 -8.61 17.51 -5.00
C LEU A 238 -7.61 17.40 -6.15
N LEU A 239 -6.50 16.72 -5.88
CA LEU A 239 -5.42 16.49 -6.83
C LEU A 239 -5.42 15.02 -7.24
N LEU A 240 -5.49 14.70 -8.53
CA LEU A 240 -5.53 13.32 -9.02
C LEU A 240 -4.43 13.05 -10.03
N ASP A 241 -3.62 12.03 -9.77
CA ASP A 241 -2.57 11.59 -10.70
C ASP A 241 -3.12 10.49 -11.61
N GLU A 242 -3.32 10.80 -12.89
CA GLU A 242 -3.82 9.90 -13.94
C GLU A 242 -5.05 9.08 -13.52
N PRO A 243 -6.18 9.73 -13.18
CA PRO A 243 -7.36 9.02 -12.67
C PRO A 243 -8.04 8.13 -13.70
N THR A 244 -7.75 8.30 -15.00
CA THR A 244 -8.34 7.52 -16.11
C THR A 244 -7.43 6.37 -16.58
N SER A 245 -6.22 6.24 -16.02
CA SER A 245 -5.26 5.22 -16.45
C SER A 245 -5.71 3.81 -16.04
N GLY A 246 -5.58 2.84 -16.93
CA GLY A 246 -6.00 1.45 -16.71
C GLY A 246 -7.52 1.22 -16.72
N LEU A 247 -8.32 2.22 -17.13
CA LEU A 247 -9.76 2.09 -17.31
C LEU A 247 -10.14 1.98 -18.79
N ASP A 248 -11.26 1.32 -19.07
CA ASP A 248 -11.90 1.41 -20.37
C ASP A 248 -12.51 2.80 -20.58
N SER A 249 -12.80 3.15 -21.84
CA SER A 249 -13.26 4.49 -22.22
C SER A 249 -14.58 4.89 -21.53
N SER A 250 -15.47 3.94 -21.25
CA SER A 250 -16.76 4.21 -20.59
C SER A 250 -16.57 4.46 -19.11
N SER A 251 -15.82 3.60 -18.41
CA SER A 251 -15.49 3.81 -16.99
C SER A 251 -14.69 5.09 -16.75
N ALA A 252 -13.73 5.40 -17.63
CA ALA A 252 -12.96 6.64 -17.55
C ALA A 252 -13.85 7.87 -17.65
N LEU A 253 -14.83 7.86 -18.57
CA LEU A 253 -15.79 8.95 -18.71
C LEU A 253 -16.66 9.11 -17.46
N GLN A 254 -17.20 8.02 -16.91
CA GLN A 254 -18.00 8.06 -15.68
C GLN A 254 -17.24 8.66 -14.50
N VAL A 255 -15.94 8.35 -14.36
CA VAL A 255 -15.08 8.93 -13.31
C VAL A 255 -14.94 10.45 -13.51
N ILE A 256 -14.73 10.91 -14.74
CA ILE A 256 -14.61 12.36 -15.03
C ILE A 256 -15.95 13.08 -14.84
N GLU A 257 -17.07 12.48 -15.25
CA GLU A 257 -18.41 13.01 -15.03
C GLU A 257 -18.72 13.20 -13.55
N LEU A 258 -18.39 12.19 -12.74
CA LEU A 258 -18.47 12.26 -11.30
C LEU A 258 -17.63 13.41 -10.74
N LEU A 259 -16.35 13.51 -11.14
CA LEU A 259 -15.47 14.60 -10.68
C LEU A 259 -16.03 15.98 -11.09
N SER A 260 -16.58 16.11 -12.30
CA SER A 260 -17.17 17.37 -12.77
C SER A 260 -18.41 17.75 -11.96
N SER A 261 -19.27 16.76 -11.65
CA SER A 261 -20.43 16.93 -10.76
C SER A 261 -19.98 17.40 -9.37
N MET A 262 -18.96 16.77 -8.79
CA MET A 262 -18.42 17.15 -7.48
C MET A 262 -17.81 18.55 -7.48
N ALA A 263 -17.07 18.94 -8.53
CA ALA A 263 -16.51 20.27 -8.66
C ALA A 263 -17.63 21.33 -8.62
N LYS A 264 -18.71 21.12 -9.39
CA LYS A 264 -19.82 22.08 -9.49
C LYS A 264 -20.68 22.14 -8.23
N THR A 265 -21.08 20.99 -7.69
CA THR A 265 -22.03 20.91 -6.56
C THR A 265 -21.41 21.30 -5.23
N LYS A 266 -20.13 20.98 -5.00
CA LYS A 266 -19.42 21.24 -3.74
C LYS A 266 -18.41 22.39 -3.84
N GLN A 267 -18.39 23.11 -4.97
CA GLN A 267 -17.45 24.19 -5.26
C GLN A 267 -15.97 23.83 -5.02
N ARG A 268 -15.61 22.56 -5.27
CA ARG A 268 -14.25 22.05 -5.06
C ARG A 268 -13.38 22.38 -6.27
N SER A 269 -12.11 22.71 -6.02
CA SER A 269 -11.11 22.83 -7.08
C SER A 269 -10.53 21.45 -7.38
N ILE A 270 -10.61 21.00 -8.64
CA ILE A 270 -10.07 19.70 -9.05
C ILE A 270 -8.94 19.91 -10.05
N VAL A 271 -7.77 19.37 -9.72
CA VAL A 271 -6.61 19.35 -10.62
C VAL A 271 -6.25 17.89 -10.87
N LEU A 272 -6.14 17.50 -12.13
CA LEU A 272 -5.83 16.12 -12.50
C LEU A 272 -4.80 16.05 -13.62
N SER A 273 -3.96 15.02 -13.64
CA SER A 273 -3.10 14.73 -14.79
C SER A 273 -3.80 13.74 -15.72
N ILE A 274 -3.76 13.96 -17.04
CA ILE A 274 -4.24 12.98 -18.03
C ILE A 274 -3.22 12.83 -19.15
N HIS A 275 -2.97 11.58 -19.53
CA HIS A 275 -2.21 11.21 -20.71
C HIS A 275 -3.21 10.90 -21.84
N GLN A 276 -3.41 11.83 -22.77
CA GLN A 276 -4.31 11.71 -23.94
C GLN A 276 -5.81 11.50 -23.60
N PRO A 277 -6.55 12.54 -23.18
CA PRO A 277 -7.99 12.46 -22.97
C PRO A 277 -8.76 12.28 -24.29
N SER A 278 -9.88 11.56 -24.23
CA SER A 278 -10.83 11.51 -25.36
C SER A 278 -11.60 12.81 -25.50
N TYR A 279 -12.16 13.07 -26.69
CA TYR A 279 -12.99 14.26 -26.94
C TYR A 279 -14.16 14.41 -25.96
N ARG A 280 -14.78 13.28 -25.54
CA ARG A 280 -15.87 13.28 -24.55
C ARG A 280 -15.40 13.76 -23.17
N ILE A 281 -14.18 13.42 -22.77
CA ILE A 281 -13.57 13.86 -21.51
C ILE A 281 -13.23 15.35 -21.55
N LEU A 282 -12.76 15.85 -22.70
CA LEU A 282 -12.39 17.26 -22.88
C LEU A 282 -13.55 18.23 -22.62
N GLN A 283 -14.79 17.83 -22.88
CA GLN A 283 -15.97 18.66 -22.64
C GLN A 283 -16.19 19.00 -21.16
N TYR A 284 -15.65 18.21 -20.24
CA TYR A 284 -15.77 18.43 -18.80
C TYR A 284 -14.60 19.22 -18.20
N ILE A 285 -13.54 19.46 -18.98
CA ILE A 285 -12.34 20.15 -18.55
C ILE A 285 -12.51 21.66 -18.78
N SER A 286 -12.31 22.45 -17.74
CA SER A 286 -12.44 23.90 -17.80
C SER A 286 -11.20 24.55 -18.38
N ASN A 287 -10.02 24.13 -17.91
CA ASN A 287 -8.72 24.65 -18.34
C ASN A 287 -7.73 23.51 -18.53
N LEU A 288 -6.79 23.71 -19.46
CA LEU A 288 -5.70 22.83 -19.80
C LEU A 288 -4.38 23.50 -19.42
N LEU A 289 -3.49 22.73 -18.78
CA LEU A 289 -2.10 23.09 -18.56
C LEU A 289 -1.23 22.09 -19.34
N ILE A 290 -0.68 22.52 -20.47
CA ILE A 290 0.22 21.69 -21.29
C ILE A 290 1.65 21.87 -20.79
N LEU A 291 2.26 20.78 -20.35
CA LEU A 291 3.64 20.73 -19.87
C LEU A 291 4.53 19.97 -20.84
N SER A 292 5.69 20.56 -21.14
CA SER A 292 6.76 19.87 -21.85
C SER A 292 8.13 20.27 -21.30
N HIS A 293 9.01 19.27 -21.17
CA HIS A 293 10.37 19.39 -20.59
C HIS A 293 10.47 20.22 -19.29
N GLY A 294 9.42 20.18 -18.46
CA GLY A 294 9.32 20.89 -17.18
C GLY A 294 8.78 22.32 -17.25
N SER A 295 8.47 22.82 -18.44
CA SER A 295 7.99 24.18 -18.71
C SER A 295 6.53 24.18 -19.15
N VAL A 296 5.86 25.32 -19.00
CA VAL A 296 4.46 25.51 -19.45
C VAL A 296 4.43 25.92 -20.92
N VAL A 297 3.80 25.10 -21.76
CA VAL A 297 3.63 25.31 -23.21
C VAL A 297 2.31 26.00 -23.54
N HIS A 298 1.24 25.67 -22.81
CA HIS A 298 -0.06 26.35 -22.88
C HIS A 298 -0.76 26.34 -21.52
N TYR A 299 -1.49 27.40 -21.21
CA TYR A 299 -2.44 27.47 -20.10
C TYR A 299 -3.70 28.23 -20.55
N GLY A 300 -4.86 27.59 -20.49
CA GLY A 300 -6.13 28.19 -20.92
C GLY A 300 -7.22 27.17 -21.24
N SER A 301 -8.33 27.63 -21.81
CA SER A 301 -9.40 26.75 -22.30
C SER A 301 -9.01 26.07 -23.62
N LEU A 302 -9.76 25.03 -24.03
CA LEU A 302 -9.55 24.38 -25.32
C LEU A 302 -9.69 25.36 -26.51
N GLN A 303 -10.60 26.34 -26.41
CA GLN A 303 -10.78 27.39 -27.42
C GLN A 303 -9.54 28.30 -27.49
N SER A 304 -8.97 28.67 -26.34
CA SER A 304 -7.75 29.49 -26.30
C SER A 304 -6.56 28.76 -26.92
N LEU A 305 -6.48 27.43 -26.75
CA LEU A 305 -5.47 26.60 -27.40
C LEU A 305 -5.64 26.60 -28.92
N GLU A 306 -6.86 26.40 -29.40
CA GLU A 306 -7.20 26.42 -30.84
C GLU A 306 -6.85 27.78 -31.46
N GLU A 307 -7.26 28.89 -30.85
CA GLU A 307 -6.89 30.24 -31.30
C GLU A 307 -5.38 30.45 -31.36
N ASN A 308 -4.64 29.89 -30.41
CA ASN A 308 -3.19 29.98 -30.38
C ASN A 308 -2.55 29.22 -31.53
N ILE A 309 -3.03 28.01 -31.83
CA ILE A 309 -2.58 27.19 -32.96
C ILE A 309 -2.87 27.90 -34.30
N THR A 310 -4.07 28.43 -34.47
CA THR A 310 -4.45 29.18 -35.68
C THR A 310 -3.62 30.45 -35.83
N ARG A 311 -3.33 31.16 -34.73
CA ARG A 311 -2.46 32.36 -34.75
C ARG A 311 -1.03 32.04 -35.19
N MET A 312 -0.56 30.82 -34.94
CA MET A 312 0.75 30.35 -35.41
C MET A 312 0.75 29.95 -36.89
N GLY A 313 -0.38 30.01 -37.58
CA GLY A 313 -0.52 29.68 -39.00
C GLY A 313 -0.71 28.19 -39.28
N TYR A 314 -1.07 27.40 -38.26
CA TYR A 314 -1.39 25.98 -38.41
C TYR A 314 -2.90 25.78 -38.48
N GLU A 315 -3.35 24.97 -39.43
CA GLU A 315 -4.72 24.48 -39.51
C GLU A 315 -4.82 23.12 -38.83
N ILE A 316 -5.81 22.95 -37.95
CA ILE A 316 -6.05 21.70 -37.25
C ILE A 316 -6.82 20.76 -38.19
N PRO A 317 -6.30 19.56 -38.49
CA PRO A 317 -7.02 18.59 -39.31
C PRO A 317 -8.38 18.23 -38.69
N ILE A 318 -9.40 18.04 -39.53
CA ILE A 318 -10.78 17.76 -39.10
C ILE A 318 -10.88 16.50 -38.22
N GLN A 319 -9.95 15.55 -38.42
CA GLN A 319 -9.90 14.28 -37.70
C GLN A 319 -9.25 14.40 -36.31
N LEU A 320 -8.52 15.49 -36.04
CA LEU A 320 -7.79 15.68 -34.79
C LEU A 320 -8.47 16.72 -33.93
N ASN A 321 -8.47 16.48 -32.62
CA ASN A 321 -8.86 17.53 -31.68
C ASN A 321 -7.68 18.50 -31.44
N PRO A 322 -7.95 19.76 -31.02
CA PRO A 322 -6.90 20.76 -30.83
C PRO A 322 -5.81 20.34 -29.85
N LEU A 323 -6.15 19.57 -28.82
CA LEU A 323 -5.18 19.08 -27.84
C LEU A 323 -4.29 17.99 -28.43
N GLU A 324 -4.83 17.07 -29.21
CA GLU A 324 -4.08 15.99 -29.86
C GLU A 324 -3.11 16.56 -30.90
N PHE A 325 -3.58 17.52 -31.69
CA PHE A 325 -2.71 18.28 -32.60
C PHE A 325 -1.61 19.03 -31.83
N ALA A 326 -1.95 19.71 -30.73
CA ALA A 326 -0.97 20.39 -29.88
C ALA A 326 0.07 19.42 -29.31
N MET A 327 -0.35 18.20 -28.92
CA MET A 327 0.51 17.16 -28.37
C MET A 327 1.49 16.59 -29.41
N GLU A 328 1.07 16.45 -30.67
CA GLU A 328 1.95 16.05 -31.78
C GLU A 328 2.93 17.15 -32.17
N THR A 329 2.53 18.41 -32.02
CA THR A 329 3.31 19.61 -32.42
C THR A 329 4.01 20.31 -31.25
N ILE A 330 4.13 19.67 -30.08
CA ILE A 330 4.72 20.27 -28.86
C ILE A 330 6.08 20.93 -29.10
N SER A 331 6.97 20.29 -29.88
CA SER A 331 8.30 20.83 -30.15
C SER A 331 8.27 22.17 -30.89
N VAL A 332 7.26 22.39 -31.72
CA VAL A 332 7.03 23.66 -32.40
C VAL A 332 6.54 24.71 -31.40
N LEU A 333 5.61 24.31 -30.53
CA LEU A 333 5.05 25.17 -29.47
C LEU A 333 6.10 25.59 -28.42
N GLU A 334 7.12 24.76 -28.19
CA GLU A 334 8.22 25.05 -27.26
C GLU A 334 9.22 26.11 -27.76
N ASN A 335 9.43 26.20 -29.08
CA ASN A 335 10.48 27.04 -29.67
C ASN A 335 10.10 28.52 -29.76
N GLN A 336 8.85 28.88 -29.45
CA GLN A 336 8.41 30.27 -29.41
C GLN A 336 8.42 30.76 -27.96
N GLU A 337 8.88 32.00 -27.76
CA GLU A 337 8.82 32.61 -26.43
C GLU A 337 7.37 32.59 -25.92
N PRO A 338 7.16 32.20 -24.66
CA PRO A 338 5.84 32.18 -24.07
C PRO A 338 5.27 33.60 -23.98
N HIS A 339 4.57 34.04 -25.03
CA HIS A 339 3.80 35.28 -25.05
C HIS A 339 2.50 35.12 -24.22
N TYR A 340 2.63 34.70 -22.97
CA TYR A 340 1.55 34.90 -22.00
C TYR A 340 1.60 36.35 -21.55
N LYS A 341 0.86 37.21 -22.25
CA LYS A 341 0.22 38.29 -21.51
C LYS A 341 -0.68 37.58 -20.50
N TYR A 342 -0.44 37.80 -19.20
CA TYR A 342 -1.48 37.68 -18.20
C TYR A 342 -2.62 38.57 -18.70
N GLN A 343 -3.54 38.00 -19.50
CA GLN A 343 -4.78 38.66 -19.82
C GLN A 343 -5.50 38.69 -18.49
N SER A 344 -5.40 39.86 -17.89
CA SER A 344 -5.95 40.22 -16.61
C SER A 344 -7.36 39.65 -16.54
N CYS A 345 -7.56 38.65 -15.69
CA CYS A 345 -8.91 38.29 -15.29
C CYS A 345 -9.56 39.60 -14.82
N SER A 346 -10.76 39.89 -15.32
CA SER A 346 -11.50 41.15 -15.14
C SER A 346 -11.90 41.47 -13.68
N TYR A 347 -11.26 40.81 -12.71
CA TYR A 347 -11.29 41.09 -11.28
C TYR A 347 -10.11 41.96 -10.79
N LEU A 348 -9.11 42.27 -11.64
CA LEU A 348 -7.99 43.17 -11.31
C LEU A 348 -8.37 44.67 -11.19
N ARG A 349 -9.66 45.00 -11.12
CA ARG A 349 -10.14 46.37 -10.87
C ARG A 349 -10.33 46.68 -9.38
N TRP A 350 -10.03 45.73 -8.49
CA TRP A 350 -10.18 45.88 -7.04
C TRP A 350 -8.85 46.09 -6.29
N GLU A 351 -7.72 45.97 -6.99
CA GLU A 351 -6.38 46.02 -6.37
C GLU A 351 -5.91 47.46 -6.07
N GLU A 352 -6.38 48.47 -6.82
CA GLU A 352 -6.03 49.87 -6.53
C GLU A 352 -6.90 50.52 -5.43
N ALA A 353 -8.07 49.94 -5.11
CA ALA A 353 -8.94 50.46 -4.05
C ALA A 353 -8.61 49.90 -2.66
N ILE A 354 -8.06 48.68 -2.56
CA ILE A 354 -7.80 48.02 -1.26
C ILE A 354 -6.43 48.44 -0.68
N ILE A 355 -5.46 48.84 -1.51
CA ILE A 355 -4.12 49.26 -1.05
C ILE A 355 -4.18 50.57 -0.23
N GLN A 356 -5.20 51.42 -0.43
CA GLN A 356 -5.41 52.60 0.43
C GLN A 356 -6.20 52.29 1.72
N ASP A 357 -6.98 51.22 1.76
CA ASP A 357 -7.83 50.87 2.92
C ASP A 357 -7.15 49.89 3.90
N THR A 358 -6.17 49.11 3.44
CA THR A 358 -5.41 48.16 4.28
C THR A 358 -4.25 48.79 5.05
N ALA A 359 -3.91 50.05 4.77
CA ALA A 359 -2.99 50.82 5.62
C ALA A 359 -3.63 51.31 6.94
N ASN A 360 -4.96 51.22 7.09
CA ASN A 360 -5.71 51.77 8.24
C ASN A 360 -6.45 50.70 9.08
N LYS A 361 -6.19 49.41 8.88
CA LYS A 361 -6.73 48.34 9.74
C LYS A 361 -5.62 47.40 10.21
N GLU A 362 -4.69 47.95 10.98
CA GLU A 362 -3.94 47.16 11.95
C GLU A 362 -4.90 46.78 13.10
N GLY A 363 -5.22 45.49 13.18
CA GLY A 363 -6.02 44.92 14.25
C GLY A 363 -7.36 44.43 13.76
N ILE A 364 -7.46 43.14 13.44
CA ILE A 364 -8.54 42.22 13.81
C ILE A 364 -8.10 40.80 13.41
N ASP A 365 -7.96 39.98 14.45
CA ASP A 365 -8.03 38.52 14.51
C ASP A 365 -7.16 37.68 13.56
N GLN A 366 -6.03 37.24 14.11
CA GLN A 366 -5.47 35.90 13.88
C GLN A 366 -6.51 34.83 14.27
N ALA A 367 -7.56 34.69 13.47
CA ALA A 367 -8.54 33.64 13.59
C ALA A 367 -7.88 32.33 13.18
N LYS A 368 -7.43 31.58 14.20
CA LYS A 368 -7.13 30.15 14.21
C LYS A 368 -7.59 29.44 12.93
N VAL A 369 -6.71 29.40 11.91
CA VAL A 369 -6.74 28.30 10.95
C VAL A 369 -6.46 27.10 11.82
N GLY A 370 -7.51 26.34 12.10
CA GLY A 370 -7.43 25.12 12.88
C GLY A 370 -6.44 24.22 12.20
N ALA A 371 -5.18 24.29 12.65
CA ALA A 371 -4.34 23.14 12.68
C ALA A 371 -5.23 22.07 13.29
N VAL A 372 -5.69 21.12 12.47
CA VAL A 372 -6.12 19.83 12.98
C VAL A 372 -4.89 19.35 13.70
N SER A 373 -4.86 19.68 14.99
CA SER A 373 -3.81 19.32 15.90
C SER A 373 -3.65 17.84 15.66
N ASN A 374 -2.45 17.45 15.24
CA ASN A 374 -1.95 16.10 15.49
C ASN A 374 -1.93 15.95 17.02
N LYS A 375 -3.12 15.88 17.62
CA LYS A 375 -3.36 15.40 18.97
C LYS A 375 -2.87 13.97 18.84
N HIS A 376 -1.62 13.78 19.25
CA HIS A 376 -0.95 12.50 19.22
C HIS A 376 -1.90 11.52 19.88
N CYS A 377 -2.53 10.67 19.08
CA CYS A 377 -3.50 9.74 19.60
C CYS A 377 -2.78 8.81 20.56
N SER A 378 -3.49 8.29 21.56
CA SER A 378 -2.99 7.17 22.33
C SER A 378 -2.70 6.06 21.32
N SER A 379 -1.45 5.58 21.28
CA SER A 379 -1.04 4.53 20.36
C SER A 379 -1.94 3.28 20.46
N LEU A 380 -2.65 3.11 21.58
CA LEU A 380 -3.63 2.07 21.83
C LEU A 380 -4.85 2.13 20.89
N PHE A 381 -5.41 3.31 20.60
CA PHE A 381 -6.57 3.39 19.68
C PHE A 381 -6.16 2.98 18.26
N GLU A 382 -4.99 3.44 17.79
CA GLU A 382 -4.45 3.05 16.49
C GLU A 382 -4.25 1.53 16.42
N ILE A 383 -3.64 0.94 17.45
CA ILE A 383 -3.43 -0.51 17.53
C ILE A 383 -4.77 -1.25 17.53
N ALA A 384 -5.77 -0.81 18.29
CA ALA A 384 -7.07 -1.47 18.36
C ALA A 384 -7.81 -1.48 17.01
N VAL A 385 -7.83 -0.36 16.29
CA VAL A 385 -8.44 -0.26 14.96
C VAL A 385 -7.69 -1.15 13.95
N LEU A 386 -6.36 -1.14 14.00
CA LEU A 386 -5.54 -2.00 13.14
C LEU A 386 -5.72 -3.49 13.47
N CYS A 387 -5.80 -3.87 14.74
CA CYS A 387 -6.11 -5.23 15.18
C CYS A 387 -7.46 -5.69 14.64
N SER A 388 -8.50 -4.85 14.73
CA SER A 388 -9.83 -5.15 14.16
C SER A 388 -9.75 -5.36 12.64
N ARG A 389 -8.95 -4.55 11.93
CA ARG A 389 -8.70 -4.70 10.49
C ARG A 389 -8.01 -6.04 10.18
N PHE A 390 -6.90 -6.35 10.86
CA PHE A 390 -6.17 -7.60 10.64
C PHE A 390 -6.98 -8.84 10.98
N TRP A 391 -7.78 -8.79 12.04
CA TRP A 391 -8.66 -9.89 12.40
C TRP A 391 -9.63 -10.23 11.27
N LYS A 392 -10.27 -9.21 10.67
CA LYS A 392 -11.15 -9.39 9.50
C LYS A 392 -10.40 -9.97 8.30
N ILE A 393 -9.20 -9.46 8.01
CA ILE A 393 -8.37 -9.94 6.90
C ILE A 393 -8.00 -11.40 7.09
N ILE A 394 -7.50 -11.77 8.28
CA ILE A 394 -7.10 -13.16 8.58
C ILE A 394 -8.31 -14.10 8.49
N TYR A 395 -9.44 -13.74 9.11
CA TYR A 395 -10.65 -14.55 9.06
C TYR A 395 -11.14 -14.80 7.62
N ARG A 396 -10.99 -13.80 6.73
CA ARG A 396 -11.40 -13.91 5.32
C ARG A 396 -10.35 -14.57 4.43
N THR A 397 -9.11 -14.73 4.89
CA THR A 397 -8.01 -15.37 4.14
C THR A 397 -8.04 -16.89 4.35
N LYS A 398 -9.05 -17.57 3.79
CA LYS A 398 -9.22 -19.03 3.97
C LYS A 398 -8.07 -19.85 3.37
N GLN A 399 -7.57 -19.47 2.20
CA GLN A 399 -6.55 -20.23 1.46
C GLN A 399 -5.24 -20.35 2.24
N LEU A 400 -4.77 -19.25 2.84
CA LEU A 400 -3.49 -19.23 3.54
C LEU A 400 -3.56 -19.94 4.89
N PHE A 401 -4.72 -19.82 5.56
CA PHE A 401 -5.00 -20.60 6.77
C PHE A 401 -5.00 -22.10 6.47
N LEU A 402 -5.67 -22.50 5.38
CA LEU A 402 -5.75 -23.89 4.94
C LEU A 402 -4.38 -24.44 4.55
N ALA A 403 -3.59 -23.70 3.77
CA ALA A 403 -2.26 -24.10 3.34
C ALA A 403 -1.31 -24.33 4.54
N ARG A 404 -1.28 -23.40 5.51
CA ARG A 404 -0.47 -23.56 6.72
C ARG A 404 -0.91 -24.71 7.61
N THR A 405 -2.22 -24.93 7.72
CA THR A 405 -2.80 -26.06 8.47
C THR A 405 -2.42 -27.39 7.81
N MET A 406 -2.56 -27.48 6.48
CA MET A 406 -2.17 -28.66 5.70
C MET A 406 -0.67 -28.92 5.78
N GLN A 407 0.18 -27.90 5.62
CA GLN A 407 1.63 -28.04 5.76
C GLN A 407 2.01 -28.54 7.16
N ALA A 408 1.44 -27.98 8.22
CA ALA A 408 1.73 -28.43 9.59
C ALA A 408 1.34 -29.89 9.82
N LEU A 409 0.18 -30.33 9.32
CA LEU A 409 -0.26 -31.72 9.41
C LEU A 409 0.64 -32.65 8.58
N VAL A 410 0.85 -32.33 7.30
CA VAL A 410 1.68 -33.15 6.40
C VAL A 410 3.11 -33.25 6.91
N GLY A 411 3.70 -32.14 7.34
CA GLY A 411 5.05 -32.11 7.93
C GLY A 411 5.12 -32.88 9.25
N GLY A 412 4.11 -32.72 10.12
CA GLY A 412 4.08 -33.37 11.42
C GLY A 412 3.90 -34.89 11.32
N PHE A 413 2.94 -35.35 10.51
CA PHE A 413 2.74 -36.79 10.23
C PHE A 413 3.88 -37.38 9.39
N GLY A 414 4.41 -36.62 8.43
CA GLY A 414 5.53 -37.05 7.59
C GLY A 414 6.81 -37.27 8.38
N LEU A 415 7.20 -36.30 9.23
CA LEU A 415 8.36 -36.47 10.10
C LEU A 415 8.10 -37.50 11.20
N GLY A 416 6.88 -37.52 11.76
CA GLY A 416 6.50 -38.53 12.76
C GLY A 416 6.59 -39.96 12.23
N SER A 417 6.19 -40.21 10.99
CA SER A 417 6.21 -41.56 10.39
C SER A 417 7.61 -42.05 10.06
N VAL A 418 8.52 -41.16 9.62
CA VAL A 418 9.92 -41.49 9.33
C VAL A 418 10.64 -41.99 10.59
N TYR A 419 10.31 -41.43 11.75
CA TYR A 419 10.98 -41.69 13.02
C TYR A 419 10.09 -42.49 14.00
N ILE A 420 9.25 -43.38 13.48
CA ILE A 420 8.26 -44.11 14.29
C ILE A 420 8.91 -44.96 15.39
N LYS A 421 8.39 -44.84 16.63
CA LYS A 421 8.81 -45.61 17.82
C LYS A 421 10.33 -45.78 17.93
N MET A 422 11.02 -44.66 18.04
CA MET A 422 12.48 -44.64 18.08
C MET A 422 13.03 -45.47 19.25
N ARG A 423 14.02 -46.34 18.96
CA ARG A 423 14.68 -47.19 19.96
C ARG A 423 15.53 -46.35 20.91
N ASN A 424 16.03 -46.96 21.98
CA ASN A 424 16.84 -46.28 23.01
C ASN A 424 18.33 -46.67 22.92
N ASP A 425 18.83 -46.92 21.72
CA ASP A 425 20.21 -47.38 21.48
C ASP A 425 21.14 -46.19 21.11
N GLU A 426 22.45 -46.39 21.01
CA GLU A 426 23.41 -45.30 20.67
C GLU A 426 23.07 -44.59 19.36
N GLY A 427 22.68 -45.35 18.32
CA GLY A 427 22.24 -44.80 17.04
C GLY A 427 21.03 -43.87 17.18
N ALA A 428 20.17 -44.14 18.17
CA ALA A 428 18.96 -43.36 18.39
C ALA A 428 19.23 -41.97 18.96
N VAL A 429 20.44 -41.69 19.48
CA VAL A 429 20.84 -40.33 19.87
C VAL A 429 21.05 -39.46 18.63
N ALA A 430 21.74 -40.01 17.63
CA ALA A 430 21.95 -39.33 16.34
C ALA A 430 20.62 -39.16 15.59
N GLU A 431 19.73 -40.15 15.65
CA GLU A 431 18.42 -40.06 15.01
C GLU A 431 17.51 -38.99 15.67
N ARG A 432 17.47 -38.88 17.01
CA ARG A 432 16.74 -37.81 17.72
C ARG A 432 17.25 -36.42 17.35
N LEU A 433 18.58 -36.28 17.27
CA LEU A 433 19.20 -35.04 16.83
C LEU A 433 18.78 -34.69 15.40
N GLY A 434 18.80 -35.67 14.49
CA GLY A 434 18.33 -35.52 13.12
C GLY A 434 16.86 -35.08 13.06
N LEU A 435 15.99 -35.74 13.82
CA LEU A 435 14.57 -35.39 13.93
C LEU A 435 14.39 -33.91 14.32
N PHE A 436 15.07 -33.43 15.37
CA PHE A 436 14.95 -32.04 15.80
C PHE A 436 15.49 -31.06 14.76
N ALA A 437 16.63 -31.38 14.14
CA ALA A 437 17.24 -30.56 13.09
C ALA A 437 16.34 -30.43 11.85
N PHE A 438 15.77 -31.53 11.35
CA PHE A 438 14.87 -31.51 10.20
C PHE A 438 13.48 -30.95 10.52
N SER A 439 12.95 -31.19 11.73
CA SER A 439 11.72 -30.54 12.21
C SER A 439 11.88 -29.03 12.23
N LEU A 440 13.03 -28.55 12.72
CA LEU A 440 13.35 -27.13 12.75
C LEU A 440 13.47 -26.54 11.33
N SER A 441 14.15 -27.24 10.42
CA SER A 441 14.27 -26.85 9.01
C SER A 441 12.92 -26.73 8.32
N PHE A 442 12.04 -27.72 8.53
CA PHE A 442 10.68 -27.68 8.02
C PHE A 442 9.88 -26.48 8.56
N LEU A 443 9.88 -26.29 9.88
CA LEU A 443 9.15 -25.19 10.52
C LEU A 443 9.63 -23.81 10.03
N LEU A 444 10.94 -23.58 9.94
CA LEU A 444 11.48 -22.31 9.45
C LEU A 444 11.13 -22.09 7.97
N SER A 445 11.29 -23.12 7.14
CA SER A 445 10.98 -23.04 5.70
C SER A 445 9.49 -22.80 5.42
N SER A 446 8.59 -23.40 6.20
CA SER A 446 7.13 -23.23 6.04
C SER A 446 6.68 -21.77 6.19
N THR A 447 7.41 -20.95 6.93
CA THR A 447 7.06 -19.54 7.13
C THR A 447 7.30 -18.64 5.90
N VAL A 448 8.03 -19.13 4.89
CA VAL A 448 8.31 -18.40 3.64
C VAL A 448 7.04 -18.04 2.87
N GLU A 449 5.97 -18.84 3.01
CA GLU A 449 4.66 -18.57 2.40
C GLU A 449 4.06 -17.21 2.83
N ALA A 450 4.50 -16.65 3.97
CA ALA A 450 4.07 -15.32 4.43
C ALA A 450 4.63 -14.16 3.57
N LEU A 451 5.72 -14.38 2.82
CA LEU A 451 6.45 -13.36 2.09
C LEU A 451 5.58 -12.51 1.13
N PRO A 452 4.79 -13.09 0.21
CA PRO A 452 4.02 -12.30 -0.76
C PRO A 452 3.00 -11.39 -0.07
N ILE A 453 2.39 -11.84 1.04
CA ILE A 453 1.44 -11.03 1.82
C ILE A 453 2.14 -9.81 2.41
N TYR A 454 3.30 -10.00 3.05
CA TYR A 454 4.03 -8.88 3.63
C TYR A 454 4.49 -7.87 2.56
N LEU A 455 4.81 -8.34 1.34
CA LEU A 455 5.15 -7.45 0.22
C LEU A 455 3.96 -6.64 -0.29
N GLN A 456 2.77 -7.26 -0.39
CA GLN A 456 1.54 -6.58 -0.78
C GLN A 456 1.12 -5.55 0.29
N GLU A 457 1.09 -5.95 1.56
CA GLU A 457 0.75 -5.07 2.68
C GLU A 457 1.69 -3.88 2.78
N ARG A 458 2.99 -4.08 2.52
CA ARG A 458 3.99 -2.99 2.53
C ARG A 458 3.59 -1.82 1.64
N ARG A 459 3.04 -2.07 0.44
CA ARG A 459 2.63 -0.99 -0.48
C ARG A 459 1.52 -0.14 0.13
N VAL A 460 0.53 -0.78 0.74
CA VAL A 460 -0.58 -0.10 1.45
C VAL A 460 -0.05 0.67 2.66
N ILE A 461 0.82 0.06 3.47
CA ILE A 461 1.39 0.70 4.67
C ILE A 461 2.18 1.95 4.31
N MET A 462 3.00 1.92 3.25
CA MET A 462 3.75 3.10 2.82
C MET A 462 2.81 4.24 2.40
N LYS A 463 1.72 3.92 1.70
CA LYS A 463 0.70 4.89 1.30
C LYS A 463 -0.05 5.47 2.51
N GLU A 464 -0.48 4.63 3.46
CA GLU A 464 -1.22 5.08 4.64
C GLU A 464 -0.33 5.84 5.64
N ALA A 465 0.89 5.37 5.87
CA ALA A 465 1.86 6.02 6.76
C ALA A 465 2.33 7.38 6.21
N SER A 466 2.56 7.49 4.90
CA SER A 466 2.94 8.77 4.27
C SER A 466 1.85 9.84 4.38
N ARG A 467 0.59 9.42 4.52
CA ARG A 467 -0.57 10.29 4.74
C ARG A 467 -0.81 10.61 6.22
N GLY A 468 0.05 10.12 7.12
CA GLY A 468 -0.11 10.32 8.56
C GLY A 468 -1.29 9.58 9.18
N ALA A 469 -1.83 8.54 8.54
CA ALA A 469 -3.01 7.82 9.05
C ALA A 469 -2.72 7.13 10.39
N TYR A 470 -1.56 6.50 10.53
CA TYR A 470 -1.09 5.85 11.76
C TYR A 470 0.44 5.68 11.76
N LYS A 471 1.03 5.40 12.93
CA LYS A 471 2.47 5.11 13.05
C LYS A 471 2.81 3.69 12.62
N ILE A 472 3.97 3.50 11.98
CA ILE A 472 4.46 2.16 11.57
C ILE A 472 4.66 1.25 12.80
N SER A 473 5.00 1.81 13.95
CA SER A 473 5.08 1.05 15.22
C SER A 473 3.72 0.46 15.62
N SER A 474 2.63 1.21 15.46
CA SER A 474 1.26 0.76 15.75
C SER A 474 0.89 -0.43 14.85
N TYR A 475 1.26 -0.37 13.56
CA TYR A 475 1.10 -1.49 12.62
C TYR A 475 1.90 -2.73 13.07
N MET A 476 3.19 -2.58 13.39
CA MET A 476 4.04 -3.71 13.77
C MET A 476 3.50 -4.44 15.01
N ILE A 477 3.01 -3.69 16.00
CA ILE A 477 2.42 -4.24 17.23
C ILE A 477 1.10 -4.95 16.92
N ALA A 478 0.18 -4.29 16.20
CA ALA A 478 -1.11 -4.88 15.83
C ALA A 478 -0.96 -6.17 15.03
N ASN A 479 -0.04 -6.17 14.06
CA ASN A 479 0.34 -7.35 13.29
C ASN A 479 0.87 -8.47 14.21
N THR A 480 1.74 -8.15 15.17
CA THR A 480 2.27 -9.15 16.11
C THR A 480 1.16 -9.82 16.92
N ILE A 481 0.29 -9.02 17.55
CA ILE A 481 -0.74 -9.50 18.48
C ILE A 481 -1.69 -10.46 17.79
N ILE A 482 -2.11 -10.14 16.57
CA ILE A 482 -3.12 -10.89 15.84
C ILE A 482 -2.57 -12.23 15.32
N PHE A 483 -1.29 -12.30 14.95
CA PHE A 483 -0.69 -13.55 14.47
C PHE A 483 -0.28 -14.53 15.59
N LEU A 484 -0.05 -14.08 16.82
CA LEU A 484 0.33 -14.94 17.97
C LEU A 484 -0.56 -16.18 18.16
N PRO A 485 -1.90 -16.06 18.31
CA PRO A 485 -2.78 -17.21 18.55
C PRO A 485 -2.85 -18.14 17.33
N PHE A 486 -2.80 -17.59 16.13
CA PHE A 486 -2.81 -18.37 14.90
C PHE A 486 -1.55 -19.25 14.79
N LEU A 487 -0.37 -18.68 15.05
CA LEU A 487 0.88 -19.45 15.03
C LEU A 487 0.95 -20.47 16.16
N PHE A 488 0.26 -20.23 17.28
CA PHE A 488 0.15 -21.22 18.36
C PHE A 488 -0.67 -22.44 17.94
N ALA A 489 -1.79 -22.24 17.25
CA ALA A 489 -2.58 -23.34 16.71
C ALA A 489 -1.79 -24.20 15.70
N VAL A 490 -1.03 -23.56 14.81
CA VAL A 490 -0.13 -24.25 13.86
C VAL A 490 0.95 -25.05 14.59
N ALA A 491 1.54 -24.48 15.65
CA ALA A 491 2.54 -25.16 16.46
C ALA A 491 1.99 -26.43 17.13
N ILE A 492 0.77 -26.39 17.67
CA ILE A 492 0.10 -27.57 18.25
C ILE A 492 -0.13 -28.65 17.19
N LEU A 493 -0.67 -28.26 16.03
CA LEU A 493 -0.97 -29.20 14.95
C LEU A 493 0.27 -29.94 14.43
N PHE A 494 1.42 -29.27 14.44
CA PHE A 494 2.70 -29.90 14.11
C PHE A 494 3.26 -30.73 15.29
N ALA A 495 3.23 -30.19 16.51
CA ALA A 495 3.88 -30.79 17.67
C ALA A 495 3.22 -32.10 18.12
N VAL A 496 1.88 -32.18 18.10
CA VAL A 496 1.14 -33.37 18.53
C VAL A 496 1.55 -34.64 17.77
N PRO A 497 1.47 -34.71 16.43
CA PRO A 497 1.85 -35.92 15.69
C PRO A 497 3.34 -36.24 15.86
N VAL A 498 4.23 -35.25 15.76
CA VAL A 498 5.68 -35.49 15.89
C VAL A 498 6.03 -36.06 17.26
N TYR A 499 5.48 -35.51 18.34
CA TYR A 499 5.84 -35.92 19.69
C TYR A 499 5.39 -37.35 20.02
N TRP A 500 4.12 -37.65 19.72
CA TRP A 500 3.51 -38.90 20.13
C TRP A 500 3.78 -40.07 19.17
N ILE A 501 3.94 -39.83 17.86
CA ILE A 501 4.25 -40.91 16.90
C ILE A 501 5.70 -41.37 17.04
N VAL A 502 6.63 -40.43 17.24
CA VAL A 502 8.05 -40.76 17.45
C VAL A 502 8.26 -41.51 18.76
N GLY A 503 7.46 -41.18 19.78
CA GLY A 503 7.63 -41.72 21.14
C GLY A 503 8.73 -40.98 21.91
N LEU A 504 8.73 -39.64 21.83
CA LEU A 504 9.56 -38.79 22.68
C LEU A 504 9.17 -38.95 24.16
N ASN A 505 9.92 -38.30 25.04
CA ASN A 505 9.71 -38.37 26.49
C ASN A 505 8.22 -38.30 26.91
N PRO A 506 7.66 -39.29 27.62
CA PRO A 506 6.21 -39.33 27.89
C PRO A 506 5.72 -38.29 28.91
N SER A 507 6.61 -37.49 29.51
CA SER A 507 6.24 -36.48 30.50
C SER A 507 5.41 -35.35 29.89
N ILE A 508 4.25 -35.05 30.49
CA ILE A 508 3.39 -33.91 30.10
C ILE A 508 4.17 -32.59 30.14
N THR A 509 5.05 -32.42 31.13
CA THR A 509 5.87 -31.19 31.24
C THR A 509 6.83 -31.03 30.06
N ALA A 510 7.40 -32.14 29.58
CA ALA A 510 8.28 -32.14 28.42
C ALA A 510 7.49 -31.87 27.13
N PHE A 511 6.25 -32.38 27.01
CA PHE A 511 5.37 -32.11 25.87
C PHE A 511 4.95 -30.63 25.80
N VAL A 512 4.54 -30.05 26.93
CA VAL A 512 4.15 -28.63 27.00
C VAL A 512 5.34 -27.74 26.66
N PHE A 513 6.53 -28.04 27.20
CA PHE A 513 7.74 -27.28 26.86
C PHE A 513 8.13 -27.45 25.38
N PHE A 514 8.07 -28.66 24.83
CA PHE A 514 8.31 -28.91 23.41
C PHE A 514 7.39 -28.09 22.51
N THR A 515 6.08 -28.11 22.79
CA THR A 515 5.07 -27.35 22.04
C THR A 515 5.33 -25.84 22.15
N PHE A 516 5.70 -25.36 23.34
CA PHE A 516 6.07 -23.96 23.54
C PHE A 516 7.31 -23.56 22.74
N VAL A 517 8.36 -24.40 22.72
CA VAL A 517 9.56 -24.15 21.90
C VAL A 517 9.21 -24.13 20.40
N VAL A 518 8.39 -25.06 19.91
CA VAL A 518 7.87 -25.07 18.52
C VAL A 518 7.13 -23.78 18.20
N TRP A 519 6.31 -23.27 19.10
CA TRP A 519 5.63 -21.99 18.92
C TRP A 519 6.60 -20.82 18.81
N VAL A 520 7.60 -20.73 19.70
CA VAL A 520 8.61 -19.68 19.67
C VAL A 520 9.48 -19.77 18.40
N ILE A 521 9.78 -20.99 17.91
CA ILE A 521 10.46 -21.21 16.62
C ILE A 521 9.69 -20.54 15.49
N VAL A 522 8.39 -20.82 15.37
CA VAL A 522 7.55 -20.28 14.30
C VAL A 522 7.41 -18.76 14.41
N LEU A 523 7.34 -18.21 15.64
CA LEU A 523 7.33 -16.76 15.87
C LEU A 523 8.62 -16.07 15.43
N MET A 524 9.76 -16.65 15.80
CA MET A 524 11.08 -16.16 15.41
C MET A 524 11.25 -16.20 13.89
N ALA A 525 10.87 -17.32 13.25
CA ALA A 525 10.92 -17.49 11.80
C ALA A 525 10.04 -16.48 11.06
N SER A 526 8.79 -16.29 11.50
CA SER A 526 7.88 -15.28 10.95
C SER A 526 8.47 -13.86 11.04
N SER A 527 9.20 -13.55 12.11
CA SER A 527 9.83 -12.23 12.29
C SER A 527 11.04 -12.04 11.37
N LEU A 528 11.81 -13.09 11.10
CA LEU A 528 12.87 -13.07 10.08
C LEU A 528 12.28 -12.80 8.69
N VAL A 529 11.21 -13.52 8.30
CA VAL A 529 10.56 -13.33 7.00
C VAL A 529 10.01 -11.91 6.84
N LEU A 530 9.41 -11.35 7.90
CA LEU A 530 8.94 -9.95 7.91
C LEU A 530 10.09 -8.93 7.80
N PHE A 531 11.26 -9.23 8.37
CA PHE A 531 12.45 -8.40 8.20
C PHE A 531 12.99 -8.45 6.77
N LEU A 532 13.10 -9.66 6.20
CA LEU A 532 13.63 -9.85 4.85
C LEU A 532 12.67 -9.30 3.78
N SER A 533 11.35 -9.36 4.00
CA SER A 533 10.34 -8.71 3.14
C SER A 533 10.40 -7.18 3.20
N ALA A 534 10.79 -6.61 4.34
CA ALA A 534 11.01 -5.16 4.45
C ALA A 534 12.22 -4.72 3.61
N ILE A 535 13.23 -5.57 3.44
CA ILE A 535 14.42 -5.30 2.62
C ILE A 535 14.13 -5.55 1.14
N SER A 536 13.62 -6.73 0.79
CA SER A 536 13.54 -7.22 -0.59
C SER A 536 12.63 -6.36 -1.46
N PRO A 537 13.02 -6.01 -2.70
CA PRO A 537 12.15 -5.24 -3.59
C PRO A 537 10.91 -6.03 -4.02
N ASP A 538 11.10 -7.31 -4.34
CA ASP A 538 10.11 -8.21 -4.94
C ASP A 538 10.11 -9.60 -4.28
N PHE A 539 9.22 -10.48 -4.76
CA PHE A 539 9.04 -11.83 -4.24
C PHE A 539 10.20 -12.77 -4.57
N ILE A 540 10.73 -12.73 -5.81
CA ILE A 540 11.78 -13.63 -6.27
C ILE A 540 13.07 -13.35 -5.48
N SER A 541 13.48 -12.09 -5.42
CA SER A 541 14.65 -11.69 -4.65
C SER A 541 14.49 -11.96 -3.14
N GLY A 542 13.30 -11.76 -2.60
CA GLY A 542 12.99 -12.06 -1.19
C GLY A 542 13.09 -13.55 -0.87
N ASN A 543 12.51 -14.41 -1.71
CA ASN A 543 12.54 -15.86 -1.51
C ASN A 543 13.97 -16.41 -1.58
N SER A 544 14.74 -16.01 -2.59
CA SER A 544 16.15 -16.40 -2.71
C SER A 544 16.98 -15.97 -1.51
N LEU A 545 16.75 -14.76 -0.98
CA LEU A 545 17.43 -14.25 0.20
C LEU A 545 17.09 -15.07 1.45
N ILE A 546 15.81 -15.38 1.67
CA ILE A 546 15.38 -16.19 2.83
C ILE A 546 15.99 -17.59 2.75
N CYS A 547 15.89 -18.28 1.60
CA CYS A 547 16.45 -19.61 1.42
C CYS A 547 17.98 -19.63 1.67
N THR A 548 18.69 -18.61 1.19
CA THR A 548 20.15 -18.49 1.41
C THR A 548 20.48 -18.31 2.89
N VAL A 549 19.77 -17.42 3.58
CA VAL A 549 19.99 -17.15 5.01
C VAL A 549 19.64 -18.38 5.85
N LEU A 550 18.51 -19.03 5.58
CA LEU A 550 18.09 -20.24 6.28
C LEU A 550 19.05 -21.41 6.05
N GLY A 551 19.51 -21.61 4.81
CA GLY A 551 20.50 -22.64 4.47
C GLY A 551 21.83 -22.42 5.17
N ALA A 552 22.32 -21.17 5.20
CA ALA A 552 23.54 -20.82 5.93
C ALA A 552 23.38 -21.08 7.44
N PHE A 553 22.28 -20.65 8.05
CA PHE A 553 22.03 -20.90 9.47
C PHE A 553 21.91 -22.39 9.79
N PHE A 554 21.37 -23.20 8.88
CA PHE A 554 21.27 -24.64 9.06
C PHE A 554 22.65 -25.32 9.02
N LEU A 555 23.53 -24.92 8.10
CA LEU A 555 24.89 -25.45 8.00
C LEU A 555 25.69 -25.22 9.30
N PHE A 556 25.61 -24.01 9.86
CA PHE A 556 26.31 -23.62 11.09
C PHE A 556 25.48 -23.84 12.36
N SER A 557 24.50 -24.74 12.35
CA SER A 557 23.60 -24.99 13.50
C SER A 557 24.21 -25.83 14.63
N GLY A 558 25.30 -26.56 14.36
CA GLY A 558 25.81 -27.61 15.25
C GLY A 558 25.32 -29.02 14.91
N TYR A 559 24.47 -29.17 13.87
CA TYR A 559 24.05 -30.46 13.32
C TYR A 559 25.09 -31.04 12.35
N PHE A 560 25.38 -30.35 11.23
CA PHE A 560 26.35 -30.83 10.23
C PHE A 560 27.81 -30.65 10.66
N ILE A 561 28.13 -29.49 11.25
CA ILE A 561 29.47 -29.14 11.68
C ILE A 561 29.42 -28.89 13.19
N PRO A 562 30.09 -29.72 14.02
CA PRO A 562 30.22 -29.48 15.45
C PRO A 562 30.93 -28.15 15.73
N LYS A 563 30.56 -27.49 16.83
CA LYS A 563 31.10 -26.17 17.23
C LYS A 563 32.63 -26.11 17.21
N GLU A 564 33.28 -27.17 17.67
CA GLU A 564 34.74 -27.26 17.81
C GLU A 564 35.46 -27.30 16.46
N CYS A 565 34.79 -27.82 15.43
CA CYS A 565 35.33 -27.91 14.07
C CYS A 565 35.09 -26.63 13.25
N ILE A 566 34.31 -25.67 13.75
CA ILE A 566 34.03 -24.42 13.03
C ILE A 566 35.26 -23.50 13.14
N PRO A 567 35.83 -23.04 12.01
CA PRO A 567 36.95 -22.11 12.05
C PRO A 567 36.63 -20.83 12.84
N LYS A 568 37.61 -20.31 13.60
CA LYS A 568 37.42 -19.15 14.51
C LYS A 568 36.80 -17.92 13.84
N TYR A 569 37.03 -17.71 12.54
CA TYR A 569 36.45 -16.58 11.79
C TYR A 569 34.99 -16.78 11.38
N TRP A 570 34.48 -18.02 11.34
CA TRP A 570 33.07 -18.35 11.06
C TRP A 570 32.24 -18.63 12.31
N ILE A 571 32.87 -18.69 13.50
CA ILE A 571 32.17 -19.04 14.76
C ILE A 571 31.00 -18.10 15.08
N PHE A 572 31.04 -16.84 14.63
CA PHE A 572 29.94 -15.90 14.83
C PHE A 572 28.62 -16.42 14.20
N MET A 573 28.70 -17.12 13.08
CA MET A 573 27.55 -17.66 12.37
C MET A 573 26.83 -18.73 13.20
N TYR A 574 27.58 -19.48 14.01
CA TYR A 574 27.03 -20.43 14.97
C TYR A 574 26.25 -19.74 16.10
N TYR A 575 26.65 -18.54 16.55
CA TYR A 575 25.91 -17.78 17.57
C TYR A 575 24.72 -16.99 17.01
N VAL A 576 24.78 -16.59 15.74
CA VAL A 576 23.69 -15.86 15.04
C VAL A 576 22.65 -16.82 14.46
N SER A 577 23.01 -18.09 14.26
CA SER A 577 22.11 -19.10 13.69
C SER A 577 20.82 -19.25 14.50
N LEU A 578 19.70 -19.15 13.79
CA LEU A 578 18.36 -19.41 14.34
C LEU A 578 18.11 -20.89 14.62
N TYR A 579 19.00 -21.79 14.18
CA TYR A 579 18.85 -23.21 14.40
C TYR A 579 19.44 -23.68 15.73
N ARG A 580 20.50 -23.04 16.19
CA ARG A 580 21.26 -23.49 17.36
C ARG A 580 20.43 -23.55 18.63
N TYR A 581 19.90 -22.41 19.07
CA TYR A 581 19.24 -22.31 20.38
C TYR A 581 17.97 -23.18 20.47
N PRO A 582 17.12 -23.26 19.43
CA PRO A 582 16.00 -24.21 19.47
C PRO A 582 16.47 -25.66 19.48
N LEU A 583 17.52 -26.03 18.72
CA LEU A 583 18.06 -27.38 18.73
C LEU A 583 18.56 -27.77 20.14
N ASP A 584 19.35 -26.90 20.76
CA ASP A 584 19.84 -27.09 22.14
C ASP A 584 18.67 -27.18 23.15
N ALA A 585 17.62 -26.37 22.98
CA ALA A 585 16.44 -26.39 23.84
C ALA A 585 15.62 -27.69 23.72
N LEU A 586 15.43 -28.18 22.49
CA LEU A 586 14.71 -29.44 22.21
C LEU A 586 15.49 -30.65 22.73
N LEU A 587 16.80 -30.70 22.49
CA LEU A 587 17.68 -31.75 23.02
C LEU A 587 17.70 -31.76 24.54
N THR A 588 17.87 -30.59 25.17
CA THR A 588 17.87 -30.50 26.63
C THR A 588 16.52 -30.97 27.17
N ASN A 589 15.39 -30.57 26.59
CA ASN A 589 14.07 -31.01 27.03
C ASN A 589 13.88 -32.54 26.97
N GLU A 590 14.35 -33.18 25.91
CA GLU A 590 14.23 -34.63 25.74
C GLU A 590 15.05 -35.39 26.81
N TYR A 591 16.33 -35.03 26.97
CA TYR A 591 17.25 -35.78 27.82
C TYR A 591 17.25 -35.34 29.30
N TRP A 592 16.64 -34.20 29.66
CA TRP A 592 16.73 -33.65 31.02
C TRP A 592 16.15 -34.57 32.10
N SER A 593 15.00 -35.21 31.85
CA SER A 593 14.41 -36.17 32.79
C SER A 593 14.94 -37.59 32.59
N LEU A 594 15.76 -37.81 31.57
CA LEU A 594 16.38 -39.10 31.23
C LEU A 594 17.88 -39.14 31.56
N ARG A 595 18.40 -38.16 32.33
CA ARG A 595 19.84 -38.06 32.61
C ARG A 595 20.45 -39.28 33.27
N HIS A 596 19.69 -39.95 34.13
CA HIS A 596 20.12 -41.15 34.84
C HIS A 596 19.70 -42.44 34.12
N LYS A 597 18.99 -42.34 32.99
CA LYS A 597 18.62 -43.51 32.20
C LYS A 597 19.81 -43.91 31.33
N CYS A 598 20.16 -45.18 31.42
CA CYS A 598 21.17 -45.77 30.55
C CYS A 598 20.57 -46.10 29.19
N PHE A 599 21.26 -45.70 28.11
CA PHE A 599 20.90 -46.04 26.74
C PHE A 599 21.67 -47.27 26.24
N THR A 600 22.92 -47.44 26.66
CA THR A 600 23.77 -48.57 26.24
C THR A 600 24.38 -49.28 27.42
N TRP A 601 24.18 -50.58 27.49
CA TRP A 601 24.76 -51.47 28.50
C TRP A 601 25.91 -52.24 27.89
N ASN A 602 26.97 -52.50 28.67
CA ASN A 602 28.06 -53.35 28.22
C ASN A 602 27.60 -54.82 28.07
N ASP A 603 27.83 -55.42 26.91
CA ASP A 603 27.35 -56.75 26.52
C ASP A 603 27.95 -57.90 27.36
N GLU A 604 29.09 -57.67 28.03
CA GLU A 604 29.78 -58.74 28.77
C GLU A 604 29.30 -58.92 30.22
N ASN A 605 28.57 -57.96 30.82
CA ASN A 605 28.12 -58.07 32.21
C ASN A 605 26.82 -57.33 32.58
N HIS A 606 26.17 -56.58 31.67
CA HIS A 606 24.96 -55.78 31.95
C HIS A 606 25.01 -54.88 33.21
N SER A 607 26.19 -54.61 33.76
CA SER A 607 26.37 -53.93 35.05
C SER A 607 26.91 -52.51 34.90
N GLU A 608 27.60 -52.20 33.81
CA GLU A 608 28.16 -50.87 33.53
C GLU A 608 27.42 -50.19 32.38
N CYS A 609 26.97 -48.96 32.64
CA CYS A 609 26.33 -48.11 31.64
C CYS A 609 27.38 -47.35 30.83
N LEU A 610 27.42 -47.57 29.51
CA LEU A 610 28.39 -46.95 28.61
C LEU A 610 28.00 -45.53 28.18
N LEU A 611 26.69 -45.25 28.07
CA LEU A 611 26.18 -43.95 27.64
C LEU A 611 24.91 -43.58 28.42
N THR A 612 25.01 -42.53 29.24
CA THR A 612 23.85 -41.92 29.91
C THR A 612 23.34 -40.70 29.15
N GLY A 613 22.09 -40.30 29.39
CA GLY A 613 21.56 -39.04 28.86
C GLY A 613 22.36 -37.81 29.31
N ASN A 614 23.03 -37.88 30.45
CA ASN A 614 23.92 -36.83 30.92
C ASN A 614 25.21 -36.74 30.08
N ASP A 615 25.76 -37.87 29.64
CA ASP A 615 26.96 -37.91 28.81
C ASP A 615 26.66 -37.38 27.39
N VAL A 616 25.46 -37.65 26.86
CA VAL A 616 24.97 -37.05 25.60
C VAL A 616 24.93 -35.52 25.69
N LEU A 617 24.43 -34.97 26.81
CA LEU A 617 24.38 -33.53 27.03
C LEU A 617 25.79 -32.93 27.20
N LYS A 618 26.67 -33.60 27.95
CA LYS A 618 28.07 -33.18 28.15
C LYS A 618 28.86 -33.13 26.85
N ASN A 619 28.73 -34.16 26.00
CA ASN A 619 29.38 -34.21 24.69
C ASN A 619 28.94 -33.08 23.75
N ARG A 620 27.81 -32.42 24.04
CA ARG A 620 27.30 -31.25 23.31
C ARG A 620 27.57 -29.92 24.03
N GLY A 621 28.26 -29.94 25.17
CA GLY A 621 28.50 -28.75 25.99
C GLY A 621 27.26 -28.21 26.69
N LEU A 622 26.27 -29.07 26.95
CA LEU A 622 24.99 -28.76 27.60
C LEU A 622 24.96 -29.25 29.06
N ASP A 623 26.01 -28.93 29.82
CA ASP A 623 26.21 -29.44 31.20
C ASP A 623 25.21 -28.87 32.23
N LYS A 624 24.54 -27.76 31.90
CA LYS A 624 23.63 -27.00 32.80
C LYS A 624 22.23 -26.92 32.20
N ASP A 625 21.22 -26.62 33.03
CA ASP A 625 19.86 -26.36 32.53
C ASP A 625 19.83 -25.05 31.71
N THR A 626 20.00 -25.15 30.39
CA THR A 626 19.98 -23.99 29.50
C THR A 626 18.63 -23.75 28.85
N ARG A 627 17.58 -24.51 29.21
CA ARG A 627 16.25 -24.47 28.57
C ARG A 627 15.68 -23.06 28.49
N TRP A 628 15.54 -22.39 29.63
CA TRP A 628 14.96 -21.05 29.70
C TRP A 628 15.89 -19.96 29.17
N MET A 629 17.20 -20.17 29.25
CA MET A 629 18.18 -19.26 28.65
C MET A 629 18.05 -19.27 27.12
N ASN A 630 17.96 -20.47 26.51
CA ASN A 630 17.78 -20.62 25.07
C ASN A 630 16.45 -20.04 24.60
N VAL A 631 15.36 -20.27 25.34
CA VAL A 631 14.05 -19.62 25.09
C VAL A 631 14.17 -18.09 25.15
N GLY A 632 14.85 -17.54 26.16
CA GLY A 632 15.07 -16.11 26.30
C GLY A 632 15.82 -15.52 25.10
N ILE A 633 16.84 -16.21 24.59
CA ILE A 633 17.58 -15.80 23.39
C ILE A 633 16.70 -15.89 22.13
N MET A 634 15.89 -16.93 22.00
CA MET A 634 14.94 -17.06 20.88
C MET A 634 13.92 -15.91 20.86
N LEU A 635 13.38 -15.53 22.04
CA LEU A 635 12.50 -14.37 22.18
C LEU A 635 13.24 -13.05 21.90
N ALA A 636 14.52 -12.95 22.27
CA ALA A 636 15.34 -11.80 21.93
C ALA A 636 15.52 -11.68 20.40
N PHE A 637 15.76 -12.78 19.68
CA PHE A 637 15.80 -12.76 18.20
C PHE A 637 14.45 -12.34 17.60
N PHE A 638 13.35 -12.87 18.12
CA PHE A 638 12.01 -12.47 17.70
C PHE A 638 11.80 -10.95 17.80
N VAL A 639 12.13 -10.34 18.94
CA VAL A 639 12.03 -8.89 19.14
C VAL A 639 13.02 -8.14 18.23
N PHE A 640 14.26 -8.61 18.15
CA PHE A 640 15.32 -8.01 17.36
C PHE A 640 14.96 -7.86 15.88
N TYR A 641 14.48 -8.92 15.23
CA TYR A 641 14.08 -8.84 13.82
C TYR A 641 12.88 -7.91 13.60
N ARG A 642 11.93 -7.86 14.54
CA ARG A 642 10.81 -6.91 14.45
C ARG A 642 11.26 -5.46 14.60
N VAL A 643 12.18 -5.18 15.52
CA VAL A 643 12.75 -3.83 15.69
C VAL A 643 13.52 -3.40 14.46
N ILE A 644 14.35 -4.28 13.87
CA ILE A 644 15.07 -3.93 12.64
C ILE A 644 14.10 -3.75 11.47
N SER A 645 13.11 -4.63 11.31
CA SER A 645 12.06 -4.47 10.30
C SER A 645 11.35 -3.12 10.44
N TRP A 646 11.02 -2.71 11.67
CA TRP A 646 10.45 -1.39 11.95
C TRP A 646 11.39 -0.25 11.51
N ILE A 647 12.69 -0.32 11.83
CA ILE A 647 13.68 0.69 11.41
C ILE A 647 13.74 0.80 9.88
N VAL A 648 13.77 -0.34 9.17
CA VAL A 648 13.83 -0.39 7.71
C VAL A 648 12.56 0.20 7.09
N LEU A 649 11.38 -0.19 7.58
CA LEU A 649 10.10 0.33 7.12
C LEU A 649 9.96 1.82 7.41
N ALA A 650 10.35 2.29 8.60
CA ALA A 650 10.33 3.70 8.96
C ALA A 650 11.23 4.54 8.06
N ARG A 651 12.45 4.06 7.76
CA ARG A 651 13.35 4.73 6.82
C ARG A 651 12.80 4.76 5.41
N LYS A 652 12.26 3.64 4.91
CA LYS A 652 11.64 3.60 3.58
C LYS A 652 10.42 4.54 3.51
N ALA A 653 9.55 4.55 4.52
CA ALA A 653 8.39 5.44 4.56
C ALA A 653 8.81 6.92 4.51
N SER A 654 9.84 7.31 5.28
CA SER A 654 10.37 8.69 5.25
C SER A 654 10.89 9.12 3.88
N LYS A 655 11.40 8.16 3.09
CA LYS A 655 11.86 8.37 1.71
C LYS A 655 10.76 8.30 0.68
N THR A 656 9.57 7.78 1.03
CA THR A 656 8.41 7.68 0.14
C THR A 656 7.45 8.86 0.34
N THR A 657 7.52 9.51 1.51
CA THR A 657 6.90 10.83 1.80
C THR A 657 7.55 12.01 1.09
N ILE A 658 8.75 11.80 0.53
CA ILE A 658 9.57 12.73 -0.24
C ILE A 658 9.63 12.15 -1.65
#